data_AF-A0A5B8K0M6-F1
#
_entry.id   AF-A0A5B8K0M6-F1
#
_cell.length_a   1.000
_cell.length_b   1.000
_cell.length_c   1.000
_cell.angle_alpha   90.00
_cell.angle_beta   90.00
_cell.angle_gamma   90.00
#
_symmetry.space_group_name_H-M   'P 1'
#
loop_
_entity.id
_entity.type
_entity.pdbx_description
1 polymer ?
#
loop_
_entity_poly.entity_id
_entity_poly.type
_entity_poly.pdbx_seq_one_letter_code
_entity_poly.pdbx_strand_id
1 'polypeptide(L)'
;MDNLKLYNWYGEEFDLIVPEIGSNLKAYKHNTRNIYTRTVDKINLRNKIEKDLFLRARYKINSNLKRELSSHKVAFKNKTKVIQDSTKRLKHAESLQKLINFEINKIQKQKKDLRVYAKDFLKSLEKTADEVSRKNVLISELINKTNLEEAELFKKYCIFSVALIYLKLSEKFNPGDQVDINLINQTKLHEYEIKLLDSLKDKNKFFANLFIELEKTRQNLLLKKQNLKEELNNTKKVEKEKFLVERSNIKLLAKKKIIELEYEYNQKIEQQKVEAKNIKKQSLQKIKENKNKILEIEANNKNKINKLKSTTKQKLKSIKRIYKQNLKIELSKIDEIVRKEFDLFVEKTKENVVYDEKSKKFFNKYFFTYANKLKIKSEVKKFIKSNYLSSCAEVLKKTSYESQFKKVEASALYEKVIEDKKIREKFIIERIQAKYSMFLLKENNQLSKEKIEFKNLKKELKNNYKNQIKDLKNRKRHKEITKQAFQNKKIEFKIAYKEAYREAILNSEVFKNKNILKTQSFRKYAEKKINRKLYDSKITEAQKSIPLECIKNLRYYSLILGLILPGIPEILFFKQRLKGILLFIGAIIVWTLIVPFSLGAYWSKMNGIPGLYDLGKGIMDVDKGILPDARYYLFGAVISILAMIFAIIYLVICSVSAFRVAKSLEQGSRPSNWTHTKRWMKTGGFPWMISIGGWVLMIFIVAAPIITSVLLSFTNYGYQHQAPTQAVDWVGLKQWGLWWVFRTNNLFLSLSRVISWTIIWTIASTLIPITLGIVIAILANNPRIKGRKIFRVIFILPWAIPAFITIMFLRNAFQGGEYGYMNSVLMWLGILSKSKNWLYEIDTARALVILVQTWIGYAWIFMLVTGNLQSIPRDIYEAASVDGAKGKDVFLKITLPSLLLSIAPMLIGQFVGAFNNFTTISLFTGGGPDYANPTAFGEASTDIIISWVYKLTTGAVKIEGNQAFAAALTTFASIFSIAIAAKGFIKSMSRRD
;
A
#
# COMPACT_ATOMS: atom_id res chain seq x y z
N MET A 1 -12.93 36.29 -32.44
CA MET A 1 -13.13 34.87 -32.06
C MET A 1 -13.16 33.94 -33.28
N ASP A 2 -13.31 34.49 -34.48
CA ASP A 2 -13.63 33.71 -35.69
C ASP A 2 -12.47 32.87 -36.26
N ASN A 3 -11.25 33.00 -35.71
CA ASN A 3 -10.04 32.32 -36.20
C ASN A 3 -9.54 31.16 -35.29
N LEU A 4 -10.40 30.50 -34.51
CA LEU A 4 -9.98 29.35 -33.70
C LEU A 4 -9.80 28.09 -34.58
N LYS A 5 -8.56 27.56 -34.64
CA LYS A 5 -8.16 26.39 -35.42
C LYS A 5 -7.83 25.19 -34.52
N LEU A 6 -8.18 23.98 -34.96
CA LEU A 6 -7.80 22.72 -34.28
C LEU A 6 -6.65 22.07 -35.06
N TYR A 7 -5.59 21.68 -34.35
CA TYR A 7 -4.39 21.10 -34.94
C TYR A 7 -4.19 19.63 -34.53
N ASN A 8 -3.59 18.84 -35.41
CA ASN A 8 -3.16 17.48 -35.10
C ASN A 8 -1.84 17.47 -34.28
N TRP A 9 -1.37 16.30 -33.87
CA TRP A 9 -0.12 16.16 -33.09
C TRP A 9 1.13 16.66 -33.84
N TYR A 10 1.05 16.77 -35.18
CA TYR A 10 2.12 17.25 -36.05
C TYR A 10 2.01 18.76 -36.36
N GLY A 11 1.05 19.47 -35.76
CA GLY A 11 0.88 20.92 -35.94
C GLY A 11 0.13 21.32 -37.22
N GLU A 12 -0.46 20.36 -37.94
CA GLU A 12 -1.24 20.63 -39.16
C GLU A 12 -2.71 20.88 -38.81
N GLU A 13 -3.35 21.82 -39.49
CA GLU A 13 -4.78 22.10 -39.34
C GLU A 13 -5.59 20.89 -39.82
N PHE A 14 -6.62 20.50 -39.08
CA PHE A 14 -7.47 19.39 -39.51
C PHE A 14 -8.32 19.79 -40.73
N ASP A 15 -8.22 19.02 -41.81
CA ASP A 15 -9.20 19.09 -42.90
C ASP A 15 -10.59 18.69 -42.38
N LEU A 16 -11.53 19.64 -42.42
CA LEU A 16 -12.94 19.43 -42.07
C LEU A 16 -13.77 18.94 -43.28
N ILE A 17 -13.11 18.64 -44.40
CA ILE A 17 -13.74 18.20 -45.63
C ILE A 17 -13.95 16.68 -45.58
N VAL A 18 -15.21 16.24 -45.71
CA VAL A 18 -15.54 14.82 -45.81
C VAL A 18 -15.05 14.29 -47.16
N PRO A 19 -14.19 13.25 -47.21
CA PRO A 19 -13.66 12.71 -48.46
C PRO A 19 -14.79 12.15 -49.33
N GLU A 20 -14.65 12.24 -50.66
CA GLU A 20 -15.69 11.85 -51.61
C GLU A 20 -15.87 10.33 -51.74
N ILE A 21 -14.79 9.53 -51.60
CA ILE A 21 -14.83 8.06 -51.78
C ILE A 21 -13.97 7.38 -50.70
N GLY A 22 -14.35 6.17 -50.26
CA GLY A 22 -13.58 5.35 -49.32
C GLY A 22 -13.51 3.87 -49.73
N SER A 23 -12.47 3.17 -49.29
CA SER A 23 -12.20 1.76 -49.64
C SER A 23 -13.06 0.73 -48.89
N ASN A 24 -13.61 1.08 -47.72
CA ASN A 24 -14.52 0.24 -46.93
C ASN A 24 -15.55 1.11 -46.20
N LEU A 25 -16.81 0.65 -46.12
CA LEU A 25 -17.92 1.43 -45.56
C LEU A 25 -17.70 1.76 -44.08
N LYS A 26 -17.08 0.85 -43.32
CA LYS A 26 -16.77 1.06 -41.91
C LYS A 26 -15.69 2.13 -41.73
N ALA A 27 -14.64 2.09 -42.54
CA ALA A 27 -13.56 3.09 -42.51
C ALA A 27 -14.07 4.47 -42.93
N TYR A 28 -14.87 4.52 -43.99
CA TYR A 28 -15.52 5.75 -44.45
C TYR A 28 -16.45 6.33 -43.38
N LYS A 29 -17.37 5.53 -42.82
CA LYS A 29 -18.23 5.94 -41.70
C LYS A 29 -17.43 6.42 -40.49
N HIS A 30 -16.31 5.79 -40.18
CA HIS A 30 -15.45 6.20 -39.08
C HIS A 30 -14.79 7.55 -39.35
N ASN A 31 -14.23 7.75 -40.54
CA ASN A 31 -13.64 9.04 -40.93
C ASN A 31 -14.69 10.17 -40.96
N THR A 32 -15.84 9.94 -41.58
CA THR A 32 -16.94 10.92 -41.58
C THR A 32 -17.43 11.23 -40.16
N ARG A 33 -17.51 10.21 -39.29
CA ARG A 33 -17.86 10.39 -37.87
C ARG A 33 -16.79 11.17 -37.12
N ASN A 34 -15.51 10.92 -37.38
CA ASN A 34 -14.40 11.62 -36.74
C ASN A 34 -14.40 13.11 -37.13
N ILE A 35 -14.67 13.42 -38.40
CA ILE A 35 -14.83 14.80 -38.88
C ILE A 35 -16.02 15.46 -38.16
N TYR A 36 -17.19 14.81 -38.14
CA TYR A 36 -18.36 15.29 -37.39
C TYR A 36 -18.04 15.54 -35.91
N THR A 37 -17.39 14.59 -35.21
CA THR A 37 -17.06 14.75 -33.79
C THR A 37 -16.11 15.92 -33.58
N ARG A 38 -15.11 16.11 -34.45
CA ARG A 38 -14.19 17.25 -34.37
C ARG A 38 -14.90 18.59 -34.56
N THR A 39 -15.84 18.68 -35.50
CA THR A 39 -16.64 19.90 -35.69
C THR A 39 -17.53 20.18 -34.49
N VAL A 40 -18.14 19.13 -33.90
CA VAL A 40 -18.91 19.25 -32.66
C VAL A 40 -18.02 19.66 -31.48
N ASP A 41 -16.81 19.14 -31.37
CA ASP A 41 -15.86 19.52 -30.33
C ASP A 41 -15.44 20.99 -30.46
N LYS A 42 -15.25 21.49 -31.69
CA LYS A 42 -15.02 22.92 -31.96
C LYS A 42 -16.19 23.78 -31.47
N ILE A 43 -17.43 23.36 -31.74
CA ILE A 43 -18.64 24.04 -31.25
C ILE A 43 -18.71 23.99 -29.72
N ASN A 44 -18.49 22.83 -29.10
CA ASN A 44 -18.50 22.67 -27.64
C ASN A 44 -17.44 23.52 -26.94
N LEU A 45 -16.24 23.63 -27.54
CA LEU A 45 -15.19 24.52 -27.05
C LEU A 45 -15.66 25.98 -27.05
N ARG A 46 -16.29 26.43 -28.14
CA ARG A 46 -16.86 27.78 -28.24
C ARG A 46 -17.95 28.00 -27.18
N ASN A 47 -18.84 27.03 -26.96
CA ASN A 47 -19.87 27.09 -25.92
C ASN A 47 -19.26 27.23 -24.52
N LYS A 48 -18.18 26.49 -24.24
CA LYS A 48 -17.50 26.53 -22.94
C LYS A 48 -16.87 27.91 -22.67
N ILE A 49 -16.29 28.51 -23.70
CA ILE A 49 -15.71 29.86 -23.64
C ILE A 49 -16.81 30.90 -23.42
N GLU A 50 -17.89 30.87 -24.20
CA GLU A 50 -19.04 31.79 -24.04
C GLU A 50 -19.67 31.66 -22.65
N LYS A 51 -19.76 30.45 -22.10
CA LYS A 51 -20.23 30.21 -20.73
C LYS A 51 -19.31 30.84 -19.68
N ASP A 52 -18.00 30.69 -19.84
CA ASP A 52 -17.04 31.30 -18.90
C ASP A 52 -17.10 32.83 -18.96
N LEU A 53 -17.23 33.41 -20.15
CA LEU A 53 -17.42 34.85 -20.33
C LEU A 53 -18.70 35.35 -19.67
N PHE A 54 -19.83 34.66 -19.87
CA PHE A 54 -21.09 34.98 -19.20
C PHE A 54 -20.95 34.94 -17.67
N LEU A 55 -20.33 33.89 -17.13
CA LEU A 55 -20.13 33.75 -15.68
C LEU A 55 -19.23 34.86 -15.11
N ARG A 56 -18.15 35.22 -15.82
CA ARG A 56 -17.28 36.34 -15.43
C ARG A 56 -18.03 37.67 -15.45
N ALA A 57 -18.83 37.93 -16.49
CA ALA A 57 -19.64 39.15 -16.58
C ALA A 57 -20.66 39.22 -15.44
N ARG A 58 -21.40 38.13 -15.17
CA ARG A 58 -22.36 38.03 -14.05
C ARG A 58 -21.68 38.20 -12.70
N TYR A 59 -20.51 37.62 -12.51
CA TYR A 59 -19.73 37.79 -11.28
C TYR A 59 -19.32 39.25 -11.08
N LYS A 60 -18.83 39.91 -12.13
CA LYS A 60 -18.43 41.33 -12.09
C LYS A 60 -19.61 42.23 -11.72
N ILE A 61 -20.80 41.99 -12.28
CA ILE A 61 -22.02 42.75 -11.92
C ILE A 61 -22.38 42.55 -10.44
N ASN A 62 -22.38 41.31 -9.95
CA ASN A 62 -22.69 41.02 -8.54
C ASN A 62 -21.66 41.61 -7.57
N SER A 63 -20.38 41.61 -7.94
CA SER A 63 -19.31 42.26 -7.18
C SER A 63 -19.54 43.77 -7.09
N ASN A 64 -19.82 44.42 -8.22
CA ASN A 64 -20.13 45.85 -8.27
C ASN A 64 -21.37 46.19 -7.44
N LEU A 65 -22.43 45.38 -7.52
CA LEU A 65 -23.64 45.53 -6.70
C LEU A 65 -23.31 45.53 -5.21
N LYS A 66 -22.50 44.58 -4.74
CA LYS A 66 -22.08 44.53 -3.32
C LYS A 66 -21.31 45.79 -2.92
N ARG A 67 -20.40 46.25 -3.78
CA ARG A 67 -19.60 47.45 -3.55
C ARG A 67 -20.48 48.70 -3.47
N GLU A 68 -21.37 48.91 -4.42
CA GLU A 68 -22.30 50.04 -4.45
C GLU A 68 -23.21 50.05 -3.21
N LEU A 69 -23.82 48.91 -2.86
CA LEU A 69 -24.65 48.80 -1.67
C LEU A 69 -23.87 49.11 -0.37
N SER A 70 -22.60 48.69 -0.29
CA SER A 70 -21.75 49.00 0.86
C SER A 70 -21.43 50.49 0.94
N SER A 71 -21.13 51.13 -0.20
CA SER A 71 -20.85 52.55 -0.30
C SER A 71 -22.04 53.40 0.13
N HIS A 72 -23.25 53.09 -0.40
CA HIS A 72 -24.49 53.78 -0.01
C HIS A 72 -24.79 53.66 1.49
N LYS A 73 -24.51 52.50 2.11
CA LYS A 73 -24.70 52.31 3.56
C LYS A 73 -23.75 53.19 4.37
N VAL A 74 -22.50 53.35 3.94
CA VAL A 74 -21.51 54.22 4.60
C VAL A 74 -21.91 55.69 4.46
N ALA A 75 -22.33 56.12 3.26
CA ALA A 75 -22.80 57.48 3.01
C ALA A 75 -23.96 57.87 3.95
N PHE A 76 -24.97 57.00 4.09
CA PHE A 76 -26.08 57.19 5.04
C PHE A 76 -25.60 57.36 6.49
N LYS A 77 -24.68 56.50 6.94
CA LYS A 77 -24.16 56.55 8.31
C LYS A 77 -23.40 57.85 8.58
N ASN A 78 -22.63 58.34 7.61
CA ASN A 78 -21.82 59.55 7.76
C ASN A 78 -22.68 60.81 7.94
N LYS A 79 -23.79 60.95 7.19
CA LYS A 79 -24.66 62.14 7.27
C LYS A 79 -25.25 62.38 8.66
N THR A 80 -25.60 61.32 9.40
CA THR A 80 -26.17 61.45 10.74
C THR A 80 -25.12 61.53 11.85
N LYS A 81 -23.91 61.04 11.58
CA LYS A 81 -22.81 60.97 12.56
C LYS A 81 -22.30 62.36 12.96
N VAL A 82 -22.22 63.31 12.04
CA VAL A 82 -21.70 64.66 12.29
C VAL A 82 -22.55 65.42 13.34
N ILE A 83 -23.87 65.38 13.18
CA ILE A 83 -24.82 65.99 14.12
C ILE A 83 -24.78 65.24 15.47
N GLN A 84 -24.68 63.91 15.44
CA GLN A 84 -24.55 63.09 16.64
C GLN A 84 -23.25 63.36 17.43
N ASP A 85 -22.13 63.59 16.76
CA ASP A 85 -20.87 63.93 17.43
C ASP A 85 -20.89 65.37 17.97
N SER A 86 -21.57 66.28 17.26
CA SER A 86 -21.77 67.68 17.71
C SER A 86 -22.62 67.77 18.98
N THR A 87 -23.72 67.00 19.08
CA THR A 87 -24.53 66.90 20.31
C THR A 87 -23.75 66.32 21.49
N LYS A 88 -22.87 65.34 21.26
CA LYS A 88 -22.00 64.76 22.29
C LYS A 88 -20.98 65.75 22.84
N ARG A 89 -20.44 66.64 22.00
CA ARG A 89 -19.44 67.64 22.43
C ARG A 89 -20.01 68.64 23.45
N LEU A 90 -21.31 68.89 23.44
CA LEU A 90 -22.01 69.80 24.35
C LEU A 90 -22.38 69.16 25.71
N LYS A 91 -21.79 68.01 26.08
CA LYS A 91 -22.08 67.33 27.35
C LYS A 91 -21.63 68.13 28.59
N HIS A 92 -20.63 68.99 28.45
CA HIS A 92 -20.10 69.80 29.55
C HIS A 92 -21.07 70.89 30.05
N ALA A 93 -22.07 71.28 29.25
CA ALA A 93 -23.09 72.28 29.64
C ALA A 93 -24.17 71.73 30.61
N GLU A 94 -24.10 70.46 31.01
CA GLU A 94 -25.10 69.82 31.87
C GLU A 94 -25.13 70.37 33.31
N SER A 95 -24.02 70.89 33.83
CA SER A 95 -23.97 71.56 35.13
C SER A 95 -22.90 72.66 35.13
N LEU A 96 -23.08 73.67 35.98
CA LEU A 96 -22.12 74.79 36.11
C LEU A 96 -20.72 74.26 36.49
N GLN A 97 -20.66 73.27 37.37
CA GLN A 97 -19.42 72.58 37.75
C GLN A 97 -18.73 71.88 36.56
N LYS A 98 -19.48 71.21 35.69
CA LYS A 98 -18.93 70.57 34.47
C LYS A 98 -18.44 71.61 33.46
N LEU A 99 -19.12 72.75 33.35
CA LEU A 99 -18.71 73.86 32.49
C LEU A 99 -17.42 74.51 32.99
N ILE A 100 -17.32 74.78 34.30
CA ILE A 100 -16.11 75.33 34.91
C ILE A 100 -14.94 74.35 34.79
N ASN A 101 -15.16 73.05 35.06
CA ASN A 101 -14.13 72.03 34.81
C ASN A 101 -13.71 71.97 33.34
N PHE A 102 -14.63 72.18 32.40
CA PHE A 102 -14.30 72.25 30.98
C PHE A 102 -13.44 73.49 30.65
N GLU A 103 -13.76 74.66 31.19
CA GLU A 103 -12.95 75.87 31.04
C GLU A 103 -11.57 75.72 31.71
N ILE A 104 -11.47 75.10 32.90
CA ILE A 104 -10.20 74.75 33.54
C ILE A 104 -9.35 73.85 32.64
N ASN A 105 -9.93 72.78 32.10
CA ASN A 105 -9.23 71.85 31.21
C ASN A 105 -8.79 72.55 29.91
N LYS A 106 -9.61 73.47 29.40
CA LYS A 106 -9.29 74.29 28.23
C LYS A 106 -8.13 75.24 28.52
N ILE A 107 -8.07 75.85 29.71
CA ILE A 107 -6.93 76.66 30.15
C ILE A 107 -5.67 75.81 30.28
N GLN A 108 -5.74 74.63 30.89
CA GLN A 108 -4.60 73.71 30.97
C GLN A 108 -4.12 73.28 29.58
N LYS A 109 -5.05 73.05 28.65
CA LYS A 109 -4.72 72.77 27.26
C LYS A 109 -4.06 73.97 26.57
N GLN A 110 -4.60 75.18 26.73
CA GLN A 110 -4.00 76.41 26.20
C GLN A 110 -2.59 76.62 26.73
N LYS A 111 -2.34 76.37 28.03
CA LYS A 111 -0.99 76.38 28.61
C LYS A 111 -0.07 75.35 27.95
N LYS A 112 -0.55 74.14 27.70
CA LYS A 112 0.21 73.11 27.00
C LYS A 112 0.52 73.52 25.56
N ASP A 113 -0.47 74.05 24.85
CA ASP A 113 -0.34 74.51 23.47
C ASP A 113 0.63 75.70 23.38
N LEU A 114 0.62 76.62 24.36
CA LEU A 114 1.59 77.71 24.51
C LEU A 114 3.02 77.21 24.67
N ARG A 115 3.24 76.17 25.48
CA ARG A 115 4.56 75.54 25.64
C ARG A 115 5.03 74.84 24.37
N VAL A 116 4.11 74.19 23.66
CA VAL A 116 4.41 73.59 22.35
C VAL A 116 4.77 74.68 21.35
N TYR A 117 4.01 75.77 21.31
CA TYR A 117 4.29 76.92 20.46
C TYR A 117 5.66 77.55 20.77
N ALA A 118 5.98 77.80 22.05
CA ALA A 118 7.29 78.35 22.44
C ALA A 118 8.44 77.42 22.00
N LYS A 119 8.27 76.11 22.16
CA LYS A 119 9.25 75.11 21.74
C LYS A 119 9.42 75.07 20.22
N ASP A 120 8.32 75.09 19.48
CA ASP A 120 8.34 75.09 18.01
C ASP A 120 8.92 76.40 17.47
N PHE A 121 8.65 77.52 18.13
CA PHE A 121 9.20 78.84 17.79
C PHE A 121 10.72 78.92 18.03
N LEU A 122 11.21 78.43 19.18
CA LEU A 122 12.66 78.32 19.46
C LEU A 122 13.37 77.44 18.43
N LYS A 123 12.76 76.30 18.07
CA LYS A 123 13.29 75.40 17.05
C LYS A 123 13.28 76.02 15.65
N SER A 124 12.32 76.90 15.37
CA SER A 124 12.29 77.70 14.14
C SER A 124 13.43 78.72 14.13
N LEU A 125 13.64 79.44 15.24
CA LEU A 125 14.72 80.44 15.40
C LEU A 125 16.12 79.85 15.23
N GLU A 126 16.39 78.64 15.75
CA GLU A 126 17.67 77.94 15.57
C GLU A 126 18.05 77.78 14.08
N LYS A 127 17.05 77.66 13.20
CA LYS A 127 17.25 77.42 11.77
C LYS A 127 17.31 78.69 10.92
N THR A 128 17.13 79.86 11.52
CA THR A 128 17.18 81.14 10.80
C THR A 128 18.61 81.69 10.74
N ALA A 129 18.93 82.49 9.72
CA ALA A 129 20.26 83.07 9.51
C ALA A 129 20.49 84.41 10.25
N ASP A 130 19.57 84.80 11.15
CA ASP A 130 19.64 86.08 11.86
C ASP A 130 20.87 86.17 12.77
N GLU A 131 21.41 87.39 12.93
CA GLU A 131 22.51 87.68 13.85
C GLU A 131 22.18 87.29 15.29
N VAL A 132 23.20 86.86 16.04
CA VAL A 132 23.08 86.40 17.43
C VAL A 132 22.49 87.48 18.34
N SER A 133 22.84 88.75 18.10
CA SER A 133 22.29 89.91 18.81
C SER A 133 20.76 90.01 18.65
N ARG A 134 20.23 89.82 17.43
CA ARG A 134 18.79 89.87 17.13
C ARG A 134 18.03 88.66 17.67
N LYS A 135 18.62 87.47 17.60
CA LYS A 135 18.03 86.24 18.17
C LYS A 135 17.85 86.35 19.67
N ASN A 136 18.82 86.92 20.38
CA ASN A 136 18.71 87.14 21.83
C ASN A 136 17.57 88.10 22.18
N VAL A 137 17.35 89.15 21.38
CA VAL A 137 16.20 90.06 21.54
C VAL A 137 14.88 89.32 21.33
N LEU A 138 14.73 88.55 20.25
CA LEU A 138 13.48 87.80 19.97
C LEU A 138 13.19 86.71 21.01
N ILE A 139 14.22 86.05 21.55
CA ILE A 139 14.05 85.11 22.65
C ILE A 139 13.58 85.83 23.91
N SER A 140 14.14 87.01 24.21
CA SER A 140 13.69 87.82 25.35
C SER A 140 12.24 88.31 25.20
N GLU A 141 11.83 88.71 23.99
CA GLU A 141 10.45 89.09 23.68
C GLU A 141 9.49 87.90 23.81
N LEU A 142 9.87 86.72 23.30
CA LEU A 142 9.09 85.50 23.45
C LEU A 142 8.92 85.15 24.92
N ILE A 143 10.00 85.14 25.71
CA ILE A 143 9.96 84.85 27.14
C ILE A 143 9.01 85.81 27.85
N ASN A 144 9.14 87.13 27.61
CA ASN A 144 8.26 88.12 28.21
C ASN A 144 6.80 87.90 27.82
N LYS A 145 6.52 87.68 26.53
CA LYS A 145 5.16 87.44 26.03
C LYS A 145 4.56 86.15 26.60
N THR A 146 5.30 85.05 26.58
CA THR A 146 4.82 83.76 27.11
C THR A 146 4.66 83.79 28.62
N ASN A 147 5.51 84.53 29.34
CA ASN A 147 5.36 84.70 30.78
C ASN A 147 4.12 85.53 31.11
N LEU A 148 3.84 86.59 30.34
CA LEU A 148 2.61 87.38 30.48
C LEU A 148 1.36 86.54 30.19
N GLU A 149 1.36 85.77 29.09
CA GLU A 149 0.23 84.91 28.73
C GLU A 149 0.05 83.72 29.70
N GLU A 150 1.14 83.06 30.14
CA GLU A 150 1.07 82.03 31.19
C GLU A 150 0.59 82.61 32.53
N ALA A 151 1.00 83.84 32.88
CA ALA A 151 0.53 84.52 34.09
C ALA A 151 -0.97 84.85 33.99
N GLU A 152 -1.46 85.29 32.82
CA GLU A 152 -2.88 85.56 32.61
C GLU A 152 -3.72 84.27 32.64
N LEU A 153 -3.24 83.19 32.01
CA LEU A 153 -3.87 81.88 32.08
C LEU A 153 -3.87 81.32 33.50
N PHE A 154 -2.78 81.50 34.25
CA PHE A 154 -2.69 81.11 35.64
C PHE A 154 -3.65 81.90 36.52
N LYS A 155 -3.79 83.22 36.28
CA LYS A 155 -4.80 84.05 36.93
C LYS A 155 -6.21 83.54 36.67
N LYS A 156 -6.56 83.24 35.42
CA LYS A 156 -7.87 82.66 35.05
C LYS A 156 -8.07 81.28 35.69
N TYR A 157 -7.04 80.45 35.71
CA TYR A 157 -7.07 79.14 36.38
C TYR A 157 -7.40 79.30 37.87
N CYS A 158 -6.73 80.22 38.58
CA CYS A 158 -6.99 80.51 39.99
C CYS A 158 -8.42 81.06 40.22
N ILE A 159 -8.93 81.91 39.32
CA ILE A 159 -10.33 82.39 39.41
C ILE A 159 -11.30 81.20 39.27
N PHE A 160 -11.14 80.35 38.25
CA PHE A 160 -12.03 79.21 38.04
C PHE A 160 -11.85 78.09 39.07
N SER A 161 -10.65 77.89 39.62
CA SER A 161 -10.42 76.93 40.70
C SER A 161 -11.12 77.37 41.98
N VAL A 162 -11.00 78.64 42.36
CA VAL A 162 -11.73 79.22 43.51
C VAL A 162 -13.24 79.15 43.28
N ALA A 163 -13.72 79.48 42.08
CA ALA A 163 -15.13 79.34 41.71
C ALA A 163 -15.63 77.89 41.81
N LEU A 164 -14.81 76.92 41.40
CA LEU A 164 -15.11 75.49 41.50
C LEU A 164 -15.14 75.01 42.96
N ILE A 165 -14.21 75.49 43.80
CA ILE A 165 -14.15 75.17 45.24
C ILE A 165 -15.39 75.73 45.93
N TYR A 166 -15.75 76.99 45.65
CA TYR A 166 -16.97 77.60 46.16
C TYR A 166 -18.22 76.77 45.83
N LEU A 167 -18.42 76.42 44.55
CA LEU A 167 -19.60 75.64 44.13
C LEU A 167 -19.63 74.21 44.68
N LYS A 168 -18.49 73.64 45.05
CA LYS A 168 -18.44 72.35 45.75
C LYS A 168 -18.92 72.46 47.20
N LEU A 169 -18.71 73.61 47.83
CA LEU A 169 -19.10 73.89 49.21
C LEU A 169 -20.52 74.42 49.33
N SER A 170 -20.98 75.27 48.40
CA SER A 170 -22.31 75.88 48.43
C SER A 170 -23.44 74.96 47.93
N GLU A 171 -23.10 73.75 47.47
CA GLU A 171 -23.93 72.72 46.81
C GLU A 171 -24.70 73.16 45.55
N LYS A 172 -25.25 74.38 45.47
CA LYS A 172 -25.91 74.98 44.31
C LYS A 172 -25.69 76.51 44.27
N PHE A 173 -25.81 77.10 43.09
CA PHE A 173 -25.84 78.55 42.88
C PHE A 173 -27.00 78.88 41.93
N ASN A 174 -27.88 79.79 42.35
CA ASN A 174 -28.95 80.34 41.55
C ASN A 174 -28.71 81.84 41.26
N PRO A 175 -29.12 82.36 40.08
CA PRO A 175 -28.99 83.77 39.77
C PRO A 175 -29.77 84.63 40.78
N GLY A 176 -29.07 85.45 41.57
CA GLY A 176 -29.64 86.26 42.65
C GLY A 176 -29.12 85.92 44.05
N ASP A 177 -28.42 84.80 44.20
CA ASP A 177 -27.80 84.40 45.48
C ASP A 177 -26.67 85.37 45.89
N GLN A 178 -26.63 85.75 47.17
CA GLN A 178 -25.49 86.50 47.71
C GLN A 178 -24.28 85.55 47.80
N VAL A 179 -23.23 85.85 47.03
CA VAL A 179 -21.98 85.08 47.07
C VAL A 179 -21.17 85.52 48.28
N ASP A 180 -20.92 84.62 49.23
CA ASP A 180 -19.99 84.87 50.33
C ASP A 180 -18.72 84.03 50.18
N ILE A 181 -17.66 84.62 49.64
CA ILE A 181 -16.37 83.96 49.40
C ILE A 181 -15.65 83.61 50.70
N ASN A 182 -16.02 84.23 51.83
CA ASN A 182 -15.39 83.92 53.10
C ASN A 182 -15.66 82.49 53.58
N LEU A 183 -16.71 81.83 53.05
CA LEU A 183 -16.95 80.39 53.26
C LEU A 183 -15.75 79.52 52.85
N ILE A 184 -14.90 79.99 51.93
CA ILE A 184 -13.75 79.25 51.43
C ILE A 184 -12.56 79.30 52.41
N ASN A 185 -12.54 80.25 53.37
CA ASN A 185 -11.47 80.38 54.36
C ASN A 185 -11.30 79.15 55.28
N GLN A 186 -12.29 78.26 55.34
CA GLN A 186 -12.21 76.98 56.04
C GLN A 186 -11.41 75.91 55.28
N THR A 187 -10.92 76.20 54.07
CA THR A 187 -10.18 75.27 53.21
C THR A 187 -8.75 75.74 52.93
N LYS A 188 -7.80 74.81 52.74
CA LYS A 188 -6.42 75.14 52.35
C LYS A 188 -6.37 75.67 50.91
N LEU A 189 -6.59 76.97 50.72
CA LEU A 189 -6.30 77.66 49.47
C LEU A 189 -4.79 77.71 49.22
N HIS A 190 -4.38 77.66 47.96
CA HIS A 190 -2.98 77.85 47.61
C HIS A 190 -2.58 79.32 47.83
N GLU A 191 -1.34 79.58 48.26
CA GLU A 191 -0.82 80.94 48.53
C GLU A 191 -1.09 81.96 47.40
N TYR A 192 -1.07 81.52 46.13
CA TYR A 192 -1.36 82.37 44.97
C TYR A 192 -2.85 82.68 44.78
N GLU A 193 -3.74 81.77 45.18
CA GLU A 193 -5.20 82.00 45.17
C GLU A 193 -5.58 83.00 46.27
N ILE A 194 -4.91 82.92 47.43
CA ILE A 194 -5.08 83.88 48.54
C ILE A 194 -4.64 85.29 48.10
N LYS A 195 -3.42 85.42 47.55
CA LYS A 195 -2.91 86.70 47.01
C LYS A 195 -3.82 87.29 45.91
N LEU A 196 -4.36 86.44 45.04
CA LEU A 196 -5.29 86.86 44.00
C LEU A 196 -6.59 87.41 44.62
N LEU A 197 -7.16 86.68 45.59
CA LEU A 197 -8.38 87.09 46.27
C LEU A 197 -8.20 88.43 46.96
N ASP A 198 -7.08 88.64 47.66
CA ASP A 198 -6.77 89.90 48.36
C ASP A 198 -6.54 91.09 47.42
N SER A 199 -6.19 90.84 46.16
CA SER A 199 -6.04 91.90 45.13
C SER A 199 -7.38 92.42 44.57
N LEU A 200 -8.51 91.75 44.85
CA LEU A 200 -9.83 92.15 44.35
C LEU A 200 -10.51 93.12 45.33
N LYS A 201 -10.90 94.31 44.86
CA LYS A 201 -11.55 95.35 45.68
C LYS A 201 -12.86 94.89 46.34
N ASP A 202 -13.67 94.09 45.65
CA ASP A 202 -14.92 93.50 46.16
C ASP A 202 -15.07 92.06 45.62
N LYS A 203 -14.64 91.10 46.45
CA LYS A 203 -14.53 89.68 46.07
C LYS A 203 -15.92 89.11 45.74
N ASN A 204 -16.89 89.35 46.62
CA ASN A 204 -18.22 88.74 46.57
C ASN A 204 -18.99 89.16 45.31
N LYS A 205 -18.97 90.46 44.98
CA LYS A 205 -19.61 90.99 43.77
C LYS A 205 -18.98 90.46 42.48
N PHE A 206 -17.65 90.26 42.46
CA PHE A 206 -16.94 89.74 41.28
C PHE A 206 -17.37 88.31 40.94
N PHE A 207 -17.38 87.39 41.92
CA PHE A 207 -17.76 86.00 41.65
C PHE A 207 -19.27 85.84 41.42
N ALA A 208 -20.13 86.67 42.02
CA ALA A 208 -21.56 86.70 41.70
C ALA A 208 -21.80 86.99 40.20
N ASN A 209 -21.15 88.02 39.66
CA ASN A 209 -21.24 88.35 38.24
C ASN A 209 -20.65 87.25 37.35
N LEU A 210 -19.53 86.62 37.76
CA LEU A 210 -18.92 85.52 37.04
C LEU A 210 -19.86 84.31 36.93
N PHE A 211 -20.52 83.91 38.03
CA PHE A 211 -21.45 82.78 37.99
C PHE A 211 -22.71 83.07 37.17
N ILE A 212 -23.21 84.31 37.17
CA ILE A 212 -24.34 84.72 36.32
C ILE A 212 -23.99 84.58 34.83
N GLU A 213 -22.83 85.07 34.41
CA GLU A 213 -22.36 84.95 33.01
C GLU A 213 -22.12 83.49 32.59
N LEU A 214 -21.56 82.67 33.50
CA LEU A 214 -21.37 81.24 33.25
C LEU A 214 -22.70 80.49 33.13
N GLU A 215 -23.70 80.83 33.94
CA GLU A 215 -25.03 80.20 33.88
C GLU A 215 -25.77 80.60 32.59
N LYS A 216 -25.69 81.87 32.18
CA LYS A 216 -26.22 82.34 30.88
C LYS A 216 -25.59 81.59 29.71
N THR A 217 -24.26 81.41 29.75
CA THR A 217 -23.53 80.62 28.74
C THR A 217 -23.98 79.16 28.74
N ARG A 218 -24.19 78.57 29.92
CA ARG A 218 -24.67 77.19 30.08
C ARG A 218 -26.05 76.98 29.45
N GLN A 219 -26.99 77.89 29.70
CA GLN A 219 -28.36 77.82 29.16
C GLN A 219 -28.37 77.89 27.62
N ASN A 220 -27.58 78.79 27.03
CA ASN A 220 -27.45 78.88 25.57
C ASN A 220 -26.89 77.58 24.95
N LEU A 221 -25.92 76.95 25.60
CA LEU A 221 -25.36 75.68 25.14
C LEU A 221 -26.35 74.51 25.28
N LEU A 222 -27.21 74.52 26.30
CA LEU A 222 -28.28 73.54 26.45
C LEU A 222 -29.37 73.67 25.39
N LEU A 223 -29.80 74.90 25.09
CA LEU A 223 -30.75 75.17 24.01
C LEU A 223 -30.19 74.69 22.66
N LYS A 224 -28.93 75.01 22.38
CA LYS A 224 -28.23 74.52 21.17
C LYS A 224 -28.17 72.99 21.11
N LYS A 225 -27.97 72.31 22.24
CA LYS A 225 -27.95 70.84 22.32
C LYS A 225 -29.34 70.24 22.07
N GLN A 226 -30.42 70.88 22.51
CA GLN A 226 -31.79 70.45 22.24
C GLN A 226 -32.12 70.57 20.74
N ASN A 227 -31.86 71.73 20.13
CA ASN A 227 -32.10 71.95 18.69
C ASN A 227 -31.37 70.91 17.82
N LEU A 228 -30.10 70.63 18.12
CA LEU A 228 -29.31 69.61 17.40
C LEU A 228 -29.85 68.19 17.58
N LYS A 229 -30.51 67.87 18.71
CA LYS A 229 -31.14 66.55 18.93
C LYS A 229 -32.39 66.38 18.08
N GLU A 230 -33.21 67.43 17.96
CA GLU A 230 -34.39 67.41 17.10
C GLU A 230 -33.99 67.31 15.62
N GLU A 231 -33.00 68.10 15.20
CA GLU A 231 -32.43 68.05 13.85
C GLU A 231 -31.90 66.65 13.50
N LEU A 232 -31.21 65.98 14.45
CA LEU A 232 -30.72 64.62 14.27
C LEU A 232 -31.85 63.61 14.03
N ASN A 233 -32.95 63.73 14.78
CA ASN A 233 -34.07 62.80 14.68
C ASN A 233 -34.80 62.96 13.34
N ASN A 234 -35.04 64.20 12.90
CA ASN A 234 -35.64 64.50 11.61
C ASN A 234 -34.76 64.02 10.45
N THR A 235 -33.46 64.33 10.50
CA THR A 235 -32.49 63.92 9.47
C THR A 235 -32.40 62.39 9.37
N LYS A 236 -32.39 61.68 10.51
CA LYS A 236 -32.39 60.21 10.52
C LYS A 236 -33.61 59.60 9.84
N LYS A 237 -34.80 60.18 10.03
CA LYS A 237 -36.03 59.67 9.44
C LYS A 237 -36.00 59.81 7.91
N VAL A 238 -35.74 61.01 7.42
CA VAL A 238 -35.73 61.33 5.97
C VAL A 238 -34.65 60.56 5.22
N GLU A 239 -33.42 60.53 5.73
CA GLU A 239 -32.31 59.84 5.06
C GLU A 239 -32.48 58.31 5.07
N LYS A 240 -33.18 57.75 6.07
CA LYS A 240 -33.45 56.31 6.13
C LYS A 240 -34.44 55.88 5.05
N GLU A 241 -35.47 56.67 4.80
CA GLU A 241 -36.42 56.42 3.70
C GLU A 241 -35.73 56.48 2.34
N LYS A 242 -34.96 57.55 2.08
CA LYS A 242 -34.17 57.69 0.84
C LYS A 242 -33.22 56.50 0.62
N PHE A 243 -32.49 56.09 1.67
CA PHE A 243 -31.58 54.94 1.60
C PHE A 243 -32.28 53.64 1.20
N LEU A 244 -33.50 53.38 1.71
CA LEU A 244 -34.23 52.15 1.40
C LEU A 244 -34.66 52.11 -0.08
N VAL A 245 -35.13 53.24 -0.62
CA VAL A 245 -35.55 53.38 -2.03
C VAL A 245 -34.37 53.24 -2.98
N GLU A 246 -33.25 53.92 -2.72
CA GLU A 246 -32.05 53.79 -3.56
C GLU A 246 -31.51 52.36 -3.55
N ARG A 247 -31.50 51.72 -2.37
CA ARG A 247 -31.07 50.34 -2.22
C ARG A 247 -31.90 49.36 -3.04
N SER A 248 -33.21 49.55 -3.15
CA SER A 248 -34.05 48.69 -4.01
C SER A 248 -33.76 48.94 -5.48
N ASN A 249 -33.59 50.20 -5.90
CA ASN A 249 -33.30 50.55 -7.29
C ASN A 249 -31.96 49.99 -7.79
N ILE A 250 -30.89 50.09 -6.97
CA ILE A 250 -29.58 49.53 -7.30
C ILE A 250 -29.66 48.00 -7.50
N LYS A 251 -30.40 47.30 -6.63
CA LYS A 251 -30.62 45.85 -6.76
C LYS A 251 -31.42 45.51 -8.02
N LEU A 252 -32.43 46.30 -8.36
CA LEU A 252 -33.27 46.09 -9.53
C LEU A 252 -32.45 46.25 -10.83
N LEU A 253 -31.66 47.30 -10.95
CA LEU A 253 -30.80 47.57 -12.10
C LEU A 253 -29.77 46.46 -12.34
N ALA A 254 -29.12 45.97 -11.27
CA ALA A 254 -28.19 44.86 -11.37
C ALA A 254 -28.86 43.57 -11.82
N LYS A 255 -30.09 43.28 -11.34
CA LYS A 255 -30.87 42.12 -11.79
C LYS A 255 -31.23 42.23 -13.27
N LYS A 256 -31.69 43.39 -13.74
CA LYS A 256 -32.05 43.61 -15.14
C LYS A 256 -30.87 43.32 -16.09
N LYS A 257 -29.68 43.84 -15.77
CA LYS A 257 -28.44 43.59 -16.55
C LYS A 257 -28.05 42.10 -16.59
N ILE A 258 -28.25 41.37 -15.49
CA ILE A 258 -27.95 39.92 -15.45
C ILE A 258 -28.92 39.16 -16.37
N ILE A 259 -30.20 39.53 -16.38
CA ILE A 259 -31.23 38.89 -17.22
C ILE A 259 -30.94 39.15 -18.71
N GLU A 260 -30.57 40.37 -19.09
CA GLU A 260 -30.19 40.71 -20.46
C GLU A 260 -28.99 39.87 -20.96
N LEU A 261 -27.93 39.77 -20.14
CA LEU A 261 -26.77 38.93 -20.45
C LEU A 261 -27.11 37.44 -20.56
N GLU A 262 -28.03 36.96 -19.72
CA GLU A 262 -28.48 35.57 -19.75
C GLU A 262 -29.27 35.27 -21.03
N TYR A 263 -30.09 36.22 -21.47
CA TYR A 263 -30.82 36.13 -22.73
C TYR A 263 -29.87 36.06 -23.94
N GLU A 264 -28.89 36.96 -24.04
CA GLU A 264 -27.89 36.96 -25.12
C GLU A 264 -27.08 35.65 -25.16
N TYR A 265 -26.63 35.17 -24.00
CA TYR A 265 -25.91 33.91 -23.89
C TYR A 265 -26.76 32.73 -24.39
N ASN A 266 -28.03 32.68 -24.00
CA ASN A 266 -28.94 31.61 -24.41
C ASN A 266 -29.22 31.62 -25.92
N GLN A 267 -29.37 32.79 -26.54
CA GLN A 267 -29.54 32.90 -28.00
C GLN A 267 -28.34 32.33 -28.77
N LYS A 268 -27.10 32.68 -28.36
CA LYS A 268 -25.88 32.17 -29.00
C LYS A 268 -25.76 30.64 -28.91
N ILE A 269 -26.10 30.08 -27.74
CA ILE A 269 -26.09 28.62 -27.52
C ILE A 269 -27.09 27.92 -28.45
N GLU A 270 -28.30 28.48 -28.62
CA GLU A 270 -29.30 27.88 -29.52
C GLU A 270 -28.85 27.91 -30.99
N GLN A 271 -28.25 29.02 -31.46
CA GLN A 271 -27.69 29.10 -32.81
C GLN A 271 -26.62 28.01 -33.05
N GLN A 272 -25.70 27.84 -32.08
CA GLN A 272 -24.64 26.82 -32.15
C GLN A 272 -25.19 25.38 -32.14
N LYS A 273 -26.29 25.12 -31.42
CA LYS A 273 -26.98 23.82 -31.45
C LYS A 273 -27.60 23.52 -32.82
N VAL A 274 -28.19 24.53 -33.47
CA VAL A 274 -28.79 24.39 -34.81
C VAL A 274 -27.70 24.08 -35.84
N GLU A 275 -26.56 24.78 -35.78
CA GLU A 275 -25.40 24.52 -36.63
C GLU A 275 -24.88 23.08 -36.49
N ALA A 276 -24.70 22.59 -35.26
CA ALA A 276 -24.27 21.22 -34.99
C ALA A 276 -25.26 20.17 -35.55
N LYS A 277 -26.58 20.43 -35.46
CA LYS A 277 -27.62 19.56 -36.04
C LYS A 277 -27.53 19.52 -37.57
N ASN A 278 -27.30 20.66 -38.22
CA ASN A 278 -27.17 20.73 -39.67
C ASN A 278 -25.94 19.95 -40.19
N ILE A 279 -24.79 20.10 -39.53
CA ILE A 279 -23.56 19.33 -39.87
C ILE A 279 -23.80 17.83 -39.70
N LYS A 280 -24.50 17.42 -38.62
CA LYS A 280 -24.89 16.01 -38.42
C LYS A 280 -25.73 15.50 -39.59
N LYS A 281 -26.72 16.27 -40.02
CA LYS A 281 -27.61 15.91 -41.14
C LYS A 281 -26.84 15.73 -42.44
N GLN A 282 -25.95 16.68 -42.78
CA GLN A 282 -25.10 16.62 -43.98
C GLN A 282 -24.15 15.41 -43.95
N SER A 283 -23.50 15.14 -42.81
CA SER A 283 -22.60 13.99 -42.67
C SER A 283 -23.32 12.64 -42.85
N LEU A 284 -24.54 12.51 -42.32
CA LEU A 284 -25.36 11.32 -42.49
C LEU A 284 -25.87 11.15 -43.93
N GLN A 285 -26.17 12.25 -44.60
CA GLN A 285 -26.61 12.25 -45.99
C GLN A 285 -25.50 11.78 -46.93
N LYS A 286 -24.28 12.33 -46.82
CA LYS A 286 -23.10 11.85 -47.59
C LYS A 286 -22.78 10.38 -47.36
N ILE A 287 -22.97 9.87 -46.12
CA ILE A 287 -22.82 8.45 -45.83
C ILE A 287 -23.86 7.61 -46.57
N LYS A 288 -25.11 8.08 -46.67
CA LYS A 288 -26.18 7.37 -47.38
C LYS A 288 -25.92 7.35 -48.89
N GLU A 289 -25.54 8.48 -49.48
CA GLU A 289 -25.27 8.64 -50.92
C GLU A 289 -24.15 7.70 -51.39
N ASN A 290 -23.05 7.62 -50.64
CA ASN A 290 -21.89 6.80 -51.03
C ASN A 290 -21.94 5.36 -50.54
N LYS A 291 -22.95 4.99 -49.72
CA LYS A 291 -23.05 3.66 -49.09
C LYS A 291 -23.00 2.53 -50.12
N ASN A 292 -23.81 2.64 -51.17
CA ASN A 292 -23.99 1.55 -52.14
C ASN A 292 -22.73 1.33 -52.98
N LYS A 293 -22.11 2.41 -53.47
CA LYS A 293 -20.81 2.36 -54.20
C LYS A 293 -19.71 1.71 -53.35
N ILE A 294 -19.63 2.04 -52.07
CA ILE A 294 -18.62 1.46 -51.18
C ILE A 294 -18.91 -0.02 -50.87
N LEU A 295 -20.18 -0.40 -50.70
CA LEU A 295 -20.58 -1.80 -50.49
C LEU A 295 -20.28 -2.68 -51.70
N GLU A 296 -20.45 -2.15 -52.90
CA GLU A 296 -20.12 -2.86 -54.15
C GLU A 296 -18.62 -3.11 -54.28
N ILE A 297 -17.79 -2.09 -54.01
CA ILE A 297 -16.33 -2.23 -53.94
C ILE A 297 -15.91 -3.26 -52.87
N GLU A 298 -16.55 -3.24 -51.70
CA GLU A 298 -16.30 -4.19 -50.61
C GLU A 298 -16.68 -5.63 -51.00
N ALA A 299 -17.82 -5.84 -51.66
CA ALA A 299 -18.27 -7.14 -52.15
C ALA A 299 -17.31 -7.70 -53.20
N ASN A 300 -16.90 -6.88 -54.18
CA ASN A 300 -15.93 -7.25 -55.21
C ASN A 300 -14.57 -7.64 -54.60
N ASN A 301 -14.08 -6.86 -53.63
CA ASN A 301 -12.84 -7.18 -52.92
C ASN A 301 -12.96 -8.47 -52.09
N LYS A 302 -14.10 -8.69 -51.42
CA LYS A 302 -14.35 -9.91 -50.64
C LYS A 302 -14.38 -11.16 -51.53
N ASN A 303 -14.97 -11.09 -52.71
CA ASN A 303 -14.99 -12.18 -53.68
C ASN A 303 -13.57 -12.51 -54.18
N LYS A 304 -12.76 -11.50 -54.54
CA LYS A 304 -11.35 -11.67 -54.91
C LYS A 304 -10.54 -12.33 -53.78
N ILE A 305 -10.69 -11.87 -52.53
CA ILE A 305 -10.01 -12.44 -51.36
C ILE A 305 -10.45 -13.88 -51.10
N ASN A 306 -11.74 -14.19 -51.19
CA ASN A 306 -12.26 -15.54 -50.96
C ASN A 306 -11.74 -16.53 -52.00
N LYS A 307 -11.70 -16.15 -53.28
CA LYS A 307 -11.11 -16.97 -54.36
C LYS A 307 -9.62 -17.23 -54.10
N LEU A 308 -8.88 -16.20 -53.71
CA LEU A 308 -7.46 -16.32 -53.38
C LEU A 308 -7.21 -17.24 -52.15
N LYS A 309 -8.04 -17.14 -51.11
CA LYS A 309 -7.98 -18.01 -49.92
C LYS A 309 -8.34 -19.47 -50.24
N SER A 310 -9.36 -19.71 -51.06
CA SER A 310 -9.77 -21.08 -51.42
C SER A 310 -8.70 -21.79 -52.26
N THR A 311 -8.13 -21.11 -53.27
CA THR A 311 -7.00 -21.62 -54.07
C THR A 311 -5.79 -21.94 -53.18
N THR A 312 -5.47 -21.05 -52.23
CA THR A 312 -4.36 -21.26 -51.29
C THR A 312 -4.60 -22.47 -50.39
N LYS A 313 -5.83 -22.65 -49.87
CA LYS A 313 -6.21 -23.81 -49.05
C LYS A 313 -6.10 -25.12 -49.82
N GLN A 314 -6.47 -25.14 -51.10
CA GLN A 314 -6.31 -26.30 -51.97
C GLN A 314 -4.82 -26.63 -52.20
N LYS A 315 -3.99 -25.63 -52.51
CA LYS A 315 -2.53 -25.80 -52.64
C LYS A 315 -1.87 -26.31 -51.36
N LEU A 316 -2.29 -25.83 -50.18
CA LEU A 316 -1.78 -26.35 -48.90
C LEU A 316 -2.18 -27.83 -48.67
N LYS A 317 -3.39 -28.24 -49.10
CA LYS A 317 -3.85 -29.63 -49.01
C LYS A 317 -3.04 -30.54 -49.93
N SER A 318 -2.72 -30.10 -51.16
CA SER A 318 -1.86 -30.87 -52.07
C SER A 318 -0.43 -31.00 -51.54
N ILE A 319 0.18 -29.91 -51.07
CA ILE A 319 1.53 -29.95 -50.45
C ILE A 319 1.57 -30.90 -49.25
N LYS A 320 0.53 -30.93 -48.42
CA LYS A 320 0.44 -31.87 -47.29
C LYS A 320 0.36 -33.34 -47.74
N ARG A 321 -0.29 -33.64 -48.87
CA ARG A 321 -0.31 -34.98 -49.47
C ARG A 321 1.08 -35.36 -50.00
N ILE A 322 1.72 -34.47 -50.75
CA ILE A 322 3.09 -34.64 -51.26
C ILE A 322 4.07 -34.89 -50.10
N TYR A 323 4.01 -34.10 -49.03
CA TYR A 323 4.82 -34.31 -47.83
C TYR A 323 4.64 -35.71 -47.23
N LYS A 324 3.40 -36.20 -47.10
CA LYS A 324 3.15 -37.54 -46.56
C LYS A 324 3.72 -38.64 -47.47
N GLN A 325 3.60 -38.48 -48.79
CA GLN A 325 4.17 -39.40 -49.78
C GLN A 325 5.70 -39.39 -49.73
N ASN A 326 6.32 -38.21 -49.83
CA ASN A 326 7.78 -38.06 -49.74
C ASN A 326 8.33 -38.60 -48.42
N LEU A 327 7.65 -38.33 -47.30
CA LEU A 327 8.02 -38.89 -46.00
C LEU A 327 8.01 -40.43 -46.02
N LYS A 328 7.05 -41.06 -46.69
CA LYS A 328 6.98 -42.53 -46.81
C LYS A 328 8.13 -43.07 -47.66
N ILE A 329 8.40 -42.43 -48.81
CA ILE A 329 9.45 -42.80 -49.77
C ILE A 329 10.86 -42.67 -49.15
N GLU A 330 11.15 -41.54 -48.51
CA GLU A 330 12.46 -41.34 -47.88
C GLU A 330 12.68 -42.27 -46.68
N LEU A 331 11.61 -42.62 -45.97
CA LEU A 331 11.70 -43.59 -44.87
C LEU A 331 11.86 -45.03 -45.36
N SER A 332 11.43 -45.39 -46.57
CA SER A 332 11.72 -46.71 -47.15
C SER A 332 13.17 -46.82 -47.61
N LYS A 333 13.80 -45.71 -48.01
CA LYS A 333 15.23 -45.64 -48.38
C LYS A 333 16.18 -45.51 -47.18
N ILE A 334 15.69 -45.66 -45.94
CA ILE A 334 16.49 -45.40 -44.73
C ILE A 334 17.75 -46.26 -44.65
N ASP A 335 17.69 -47.52 -45.11
CA ASP A 335 18.84 -48.41 -45.08
C ASP A 335 19.93 -48.01 -46.07
N GLU A 336 19.54 -47.49 -47.24
CA GLU A 336 20.47 -46.92 -48.23
C GLU A 336 21.13 -45.64 -47.69
N ILE A 337 20.35 -44.77 -47.05
CA ILE A 337 20.88 -43.53 -46.42
C ILE A 337 21.88 -43.87 -45.31
N VAL A 338 21.58 -44.86 -44.47
CA VAL A 338 22.50 -45.30 -43.40
C VAL A 338 23.81 -45.85 -44.00
N ARG A 339 23.75 -46.56 -45.14
CA ARG A 339 24.95 -47.03 -45.85
C ARG A 339 25.77 -45.86 -46.41
N LYS A 340 25.15 -44.91 -47.11
CA LYS A 340 25.86 -43.70 -47.60
C LYS A 340 26.53 -42.90 -46.47
N GLU A 341 25.87 -42.77 -45.31
CA GLU A 341 26.50 -42.14 -44.15
C GLU A 341 27.63 -42.95 -43.54
N PHE A 342 27.61 -44.28 -43.67
CA PHE A 342 28.73 -45.12 -43.28
C PHE A 342 29.93 -44.91 -44.20
N ASP A 343 29.72 -44.80 -45.52
CA ASP A 343 30.79 -44.56 -46.49
C ASP A 343 31.48 -43.21 -46.22
N LEU A 344 30.71 -42.15 -45.96
CA LEU A 344 31.22 -40.85 -45.53
C LEU A 344 31.96 -40.91 -44.18
N PHE A 345 31.47 -41.72 -43.25
CA PHE A 345 32.14 -41.96 -41.97
C PHE A 345 33.50 -42.64 -42.17
N VAL A 346 33.57 -43.64 -43.06
CA VAL A 346 34.81 -44.33 -43.41
C VAL A 346 35.80 -43.35 -44.04
N GLU A 347 35.36 -42.55 -45.00
CA GLU A 347 36.20 -41.52 -45.65
C GLU A 347 36.81 -40.55 -44.64
N LYS A 348 36.00 -39.99 -43.73
CA LYS A 348 36.48 -39.09 -42.65
C LYS A 348 37.41 -39.76 -41.63
N THR A 349 37.41 -41.09 -41.55
CA THR A 349 38.24 -41.82 -40.58
C THR A 349 39.52 -42.39 -41.20
N LYS A 350 39.60 -42.48 -42.53
CA LYS A 350 40.80 -42.94 -43.28
C LYS A 350 42.04 -42.09 -43.03
N GLU A 351 41.90 -40.79 -42.74
CA GLU A 351 43.04 -39.91 -42.41
C GLU A 351 43.81 -40.34 -41.14
N ASN A 352 43.20 -41.16 -40.25
CA ASN A 352 43.77 -41.50 -38.95
C ASN A 352 43.81 -43.01 -38.65
N VAL A 353 43.38 -43.87 -39.59
CA VAL A 353 43.29 -45.33 -39.37
C VAL A 353 43.57 -46.10 -40.66
N VAL A 354 44.42 -47.14 -40.57
CA VAL A 354 44.64 -48.12 -41.66
C VAL A 354 43.37 -48.96 -41.85
N TYR A 355 42.75 -48.89 -43.03
CA TYR A 355 41.46 -49.51 -43.32
C TYR A 355 41.60 -50.93 -43.91
N ASP A 356 41.91 -51.90 -43.05
CA ASP A 356 41.97 -53.34 -43.34
C ASP A 356 40.63 -54.08 -43.12
N GLU A 357 40.56 -55.39 -43.43
CA GLU A 357 39.33 -56.19 -43.22
C GLU A 357 38.86 -56.23 -41.75
N LYS A 358 39.81 -56.22 -40.80
CA LYS A 358 39.52 -56.26 -39.36
C LYS A 358 38.87 -54.97 -38.89
N SER A 359 39.42 -53.81 -39.24
CA SER A 359 38.86 -52.49 -38.94
C SER A 359 37.49 -52.30 -39.59
N LYS A 360 37.29 -52.79 -40.83
CA LYS A 360 36.00 -52.80 -41.52
C LYS A 360 34.92 -53.55 -40.73
N LYS A 361 35.23 -54.76 -40.23
CA LYS A 361 34.31 -55.55 -39.38
C LYS A 361 34.00 -54.85 -38.06
N PHE A 362 35.00 -54.19 -37.46
CA PHE A 362 34.84 -53.45 -36.20
C PHE A 362 33.95 -52.20 -36.37
N PHE A 363 34.20 -51.39 -37.39
CA PHE A 363 33.42 -50.19 -37.70
C PHE A 363 31.98 -50.53 -38.02
N ASN A 364 31.73 -51.58 -38.81
CA ASN A 364 30.39 -52.08 -39.10
C ASN A 364 29.60 -52.39 -37.81
N LYS A 365 30.20 -53.12 -36.87
CA LYS A 365 29.55 -53.52 -35.61
C LYS A 365 29.10 -52.32 -34.77
N TYR A 366 29.88 -51.23 -34.74
CA TYR A 366 29.59 -50.09 -33.87
C TYR A 366 28.86 -48.93 -34.56
N PHE A 367 28.89 -48.87 -35.90
CA PHE A 367 28.14 -47.88 -36.67
C PHE A 367 26.68 -48.31 -36.90
N PHE A 368 26.45 -49.56 -37.35
CA PHE A 368 25.12 -50.11 -37.67
C PHE A 368 24.32 -50.53 -36.42
N THR A 369 24.32 -49.69 -35.40
CA THR A 369 23.50 -49.89 -34.20
C THR A 369 22.06 -49.42 -34.44
N TYR A 370 21.08 -50.13 -33.89
CA TYR A 370 19.66 -49.74 -33.95
C TYR A 370 19.43 -48.29 -33.46
N ALA A 371 20.14 -47.89 -32.40
CA ALA A 371 20.09 -46.55 -31.85
C ALA A 371 20.64 -45.46 -32.78
N ASN A 372 21.58 -45.79 -33.69
CA ASN A 372 22.07 -44.86 -34.71
C ASN A 372 21.05 -44.76 -35.86
N LYS A 373 20.55 -45.90 -36.35
CA LYS A 373 19.49 -45.95 -37.38
C LYS A 373 18.26 -45.12 -36.99
N LEU A 374 17.79 -45.21 -35.74
CA LEU A 374 16.67 -44.38 -35.27
C LEU A 374 16.96 -42.87 -35.24
N LYS A 375 18.21 -42.46 -34.98
CA LYS A 375 18.59 -41.04 -34.97
C LYS A 375 18.63 -40.47 -36.39
N ILE A 376 19.23 -41.21 -37.33
CA ILE A 376 19.21 -40.88 -38.76
C ILE A 376 17.77 -40.77 -39.24
N LYS A 377 16.92 -41.74 -38.88
CA LYS A 377 15.48 -41.71 -39.18
C LYS A 377 14.79 -40.45 -38.62
N SER A 378 15.17 -39.99 -37.42
CA SER A 378 14.62 -38.76 -36.85
C SER A 378 15.12 -37.49 -37.54
N GLU A 379 16.38 -37.46 -37.97
CA GLU A 379 16.99 -36.36 -38.72
C GLU A 379 16.32 -36.21 -40.09
N VAL A 380 16.16 -37.30 -40.83
CA VAL A 380 15.44 -37.35 -42.12
C VAL A 380 14.00 -36.84 -41.97
N LYS A 381 13.25 -37.31 -40.96
CA LYS A 381 11.88 -36.80 -40.70
C LYS A 381 11.83 -35.29 -40.47
N LYS A 382 12.80 -34.73 -39.73
CA LYS A 382 12.85 -33.29 -39.45
C LYS A 382 13.26 -32.50 -40.69
N PHE A 383 14.18 -33.01 -41.50
CA PHE A 383 14.59 -32.39 -42.76
C PHE A 383 13.45 -32.33 -43.78
N ILE A 384 12.71 -33.43 -43.97
CA ILE A 384 11.55 -33.43 -44.86
C ILE A 384 10.47 -32.47 -44.32
N LYS A 385 10.34 -32.38 -43.00
CA LYS A 385 9.43 -31.41 -42.36
C LYS A 385 9.88 -29.96 -42.60
N SER A 386 11.18 -29.62 -42.58
CA SER A 386 11.63 -28.26 -42.90
C SER A 386 11.31 -27.89 -44.35
N ASN A 387 11.48 -28.83 -45.29
CA ASN A 387 11.13 -28.60 -46.70
C ASN A 387 9.63 -28.37 -46.88
N TYR A 388 8.79 -29.17 -46.21
CA TYR A 388 7.34 -28.95 -46.18
C TYR A 388 6.95 -27.58 -45.63
N LEU A 389 7.58 -27.14 -44.53
CA LEU A 389 7.32 -25.81 -43.95
C LEU A 389 7.73 -24.69 -44.91
N SER A 390 8.84 -24.86 -45.64
CA SER A 390 9.29 -23.94 -46.68
C SER A 390 8.28 -23.83 -47.83
N SER A 391 7.79 -24.97 -48.36
CA SER A 391 6.76 -24.98 -49.41
C SER A 391 5.44 -24.36 -48.92
N CYS A 392 5.06 -24.57 -47.67
CA CYS A 392 3.91 -23.89 -47.07
C CYS A 392 4.11 -22.37 -47.00
N ALA A 393 5.32 -21.91 -46.67
CA ALA A 393 5.65 -20.49 -46.63
C ALA A 393 5.48 -19.85 -48.02
N GLU A 394 5.98 -20.50 -49.07
CA GLU A 394 5.88 -20.02 -50.46
C GLU A 394 4.42 -19.82 -50.89
N VAL A 395 3.55 -20.81 -50.60
CA VAL A 395 2.11 -20.72 -50.92
C VAL A 395 1.40 -19.63 -50.13
N LEU A 396 1.80 -19.39 -48.88
CA LEU A 396 1.18 -18.39 -48.01
C LEU A 396 1.65 -16.96 -48.28
N LYS A 397 2.72 -16.75 -49.07
CA LYS A 397 3.41 -15.46 -49.26
C LYS A 397 2.49 -14.28 -49.61
N LYS A 398 1.46 -14.52 -50.43
CA LYS A 398 0.50 -13.49 -50.87
C LYS A 398 -0.79 -13.44 -50.03
N THR A 399 -0.97 -14.34 -49.07
CA THR A 399 -2.27 -14.60 -48.45
C THR A 399 -2.27 -14.46 -46.94
N SER A 400 -1.13 -14.70 -46.29
CA SER A 400 -1.02 -14.62 -44.83
C SER A 400 0.38 -14.32 -44.31
N TYR A 401 0.45 -13.60 -43.19
CA TYR A 401 1.67 -13.40 -42.40
C TYR A 401 2.28 -14.70 -41.87
N GLU A 402 1.49 -15.79 -41.82
CA GLU A 402 1.98 -17.12 -41.47
C GLU A 402 3.10 -17.60 -42.42
N SER A 403 3.18 -17.06 -43.64
CA SER A 403 4.30 -17.30 -44.56
C SER A 403 5.66 -16.99 -43.93
N GLN A 404 5.82 -15.79 -43.36
CA GLN A 404 7.08 -15.35 -42.76
C GLN A 404 7.45 -16.24 -41.57
N PHE A 405 6.46 -16.58 -40.73
CA PHE A 405 6.68 -17.47 -39.58
C PHE A 405 7.09 -18.88 -40.02
N LYS A 406 6.43 -19.44 -41.04
CA LYS A 406 6.76 -20.76 -41.60
C LYS A 406 8.14 -20.79 -42.24
N LYS A 407 8.57 -19.69 -42.86
CA LYS A 407 9.92 -19.55 -43.43
C LYS A 407 10.99 -19.61 -42.33
N VAL A 408 10.80 -18.88 -41.23
CA VAL A 408 11.73 -18.92 -40.07
C VAL A 408 11.67 -20.28 -39.36
N GLU A 409 10.49 -20.89 -39.24
CA GLU A 409 10.35 -22.24 -38.67
C GLU A 409 11.08 -23.28 -39.53
N ALA A 410 11.00 -23.17 -40.85
CA ALA A 410 11.69 -24.05 -41.79
C ALA A 410 13.21 -23.90 -41.69
N SER A 411 13.74 -22.67 -41.72
CA SER A 411 15.19 -22.42 -41.64
C SER A 411 15.77 -22.84 -40.29
N ALA A 412 15.11 -22.48 -39.18
CA ALA A 412 15.56 -22.87 -37.84
C ALA A 412 15.54 -24.40 -37.66
N LEU A 413 14.53 -25.09 -38.20
CA LEU A 413 14.48 -26.55 -38.15
C LEU A 413 15.57 -27.19 -39.01
N TYR A 414 15.83 -26.64 -40.20
CA TYR A 414 16.89 -27.10 -41.10
C TYR A 414 18.27 -26.98 -40.46
N GLU A 415 18.63 -25.80 -39.95
CA GLU A 415 19.88 -25.58 -39.23
C GLU A 415 20.03 -26.52 -38.03
N LYS A 416 18.96 -26.71 -37.25
CA LYS A 416 18.96 -27.64 -36.13
C LYS A 416 19.25 -29.07 -36.56
N VAL A 417 18.72 -29.51 -37.70
CA VAL A 417 18.99 -30.85 -38.24
C VAL A 417 20.44 -30.99 -38.64
N ILE A 418 21.01 -30.00 -39.33
CA ILE A 418 22.44 -29.99 -39.70
C ILE A 418 23.32 -30.08 -38.45
N GLU A 419 23.06 -29.23 -37.46
CA GLU A 419 23.86 -29.20 -36.24
C GLU A 419 23.65 -30.46 -35.37
N ASP A 420 22.42 -30.99 -35.27
CA ASP A 420 22.16 -32.28 -34.62
C ASP A 420 22.90 -33.44 -35.31
N LYS A 421 23.01 -33.40 -36.65
CA LYS A 421 23.74 -34.36 -37.48
C LYS A 421 25.25 -34.25 -37.26
N LYS A 422 25.84 -33.06 -37.32
CA LYS A 422 27.26 -32.82 -36.99
C LYS A 422 27.64 -33.35 -35.60
N ILE A 423 26.81 -33.05 -34.59
CA ILE A 423 27.00 -33.59 -33.24
C ILE A 423 26.91 -35.12 -33.24
N ARG A 424 25.95 -35.70 -33.95
CA ARG A 424 25.83 -37.16 -34.02
C ARG A 424 27.08 -37.78 -34.63
N GLU A 425 27.53 -37.29 -35.78
CA GLU A 425 28.74 -37.74 -36.48
C GLU A 425 29.98 -37.62 -35.58
N LYS A 426 30.26 -36.43 -35.05
CA LYS A 426 31.38 -36.15 -34.12
C LYS A 426 31.45 -37.19 -32.99
N PHE A 427 30.34 -37.40 -32.28
CA PHE A 427 30.33 -38.34 -31.16
C PHE A 427 30.33 -39.81 -31.60
N ILE A 428 29.85 -40.16 -32.80
CA ILE A 428 29.97 -41.52 -33.32
C ILE A 428 31.42 -41.83 -33.66
N ILE A 429 32.09 -40.90 -34.36
CA ILE A 429 33.52 -40.98 -34.69
C ILE A 429 34.35 -41.13 -33.42
N GLU A 430 34.17 -40.21 -32.46
CA GLU A 430 34.90 -40.25 -31.18
C GLU A 430 34.69 -41.57 -30.44
N ARG A 431 33.47 -42.13 -30.45
CA ARG A 431 33.18 -43.41 -29.80
C ARG A 431 33.82 -44.60 -30.49
N ILE A 432 33.76 -44.64 -31.82
CA ILE A 432 34.31 -45.76 -32.59
C ILE A 432 35.83 -45.72 -32.50
N GLN A 433 36.47 -44.56 -32.64
CA GLN A 433 37.91 -44.38 -32.47
C GLN A 433 38.39 -44.74 -31.05
N ALA A 434 37.71 -44.28 -30.00
CA ALA A 434 38.06 -44.62 -28.62
C ALA A 434 37.90 -46.12 -28.32
N LYS A 435 36.94 -46.80 -28.98
CA LYS A 435 36.79 -48.25 -28.87
C LYS A 435 37.81 -49.01 -29.69
N TYR A 436 38.18 -48.49 -30.86
CA TYR A 436 39.11 -49.12 -31.78
C TYR A 436 40.55 -49.03 -31.25
N SER A 437 40.98 -47.88 -30.72
CA SER A 437 42.25 -47.75 -29.98
C SER A 437 42.35 -48.74 -28.81
N MET A 438 41.29 -48.87 -28.00
CA MET A 438 41.24 -49.89 -26.94
C MET A 438 41.29 -51.33 -27.47
N PHE A 439 40.78 -51.58 -28.68
CA PHE A 439 40.84 -52.88 -29.34
C PHE A 439 42.26 -53.17 -29.82
N LEU A 440 42.93 -52.22 -30.48
CA LEU A 440 44.33 -52.33 -30.92
C LEU A 440 45.28 -52.55 -29.73
N LEU A 441 45.14 -51.80 -28.64
CA LEU A 441 45.94 -51.98 -27.43
C LEU A 441 45.76 -53.38 -26.81
N LYS A 442 44.57 -53.97 -26.97
CA LYS A 442 44.28 -55.34 -26.51
C LYS A 442 44.92 -56.38 -27.45
N GLU A 443 44.88 -56.15 -28.75
CA GLU A 443 45.46 -57.02 -29.77
C GLU A 443 47.00 -57.03 -29.68
N ASN A 444 47.61 -55.87 -29.44
CA ASN A 444 49.07 -55.70 -29.28
C ASN A 444 49.59 -56.09 -27.88
N ASN A 445 48.75 -56.67 -26.99
CA ASN A 445 49.08 -56.99 -25.59
C ASN A 445 49.62 -55.82 -24.72
N GLN A 446 49.46 -54.57 -25.15
CA GLN A 446 49.94 -53.37 -24.43
C GLN A 446 48.97 -52.86 -23.35
N LEU A 447 47.70 -53.27 -23.42
CA LEU A 447 46.63 -52.78 -22.54
C LEU A 447 46.84 -53.11 -21.04
N SER A 448 47.49 -54.23 -20.71
CA SER A 448 47.82 -54.58 -19.33
C SER A 448 48.99 -53.75 -18.79
N LYS A 449 50.03 -53.55 -19.60
CA LYS A 449 51.23 -52.77 -19.28
C LYS A 449 50.88 -51.32 -18.95
N GLU A 450 50.11 -50.66 -19.81
CA GLU A 450 49.73 -49.25 -19.64
C GLU A 450 48.85 -49.02 -18.39
N LYS A 451 48.00 -50.00 -18.04
CA LYS A 451 47.20 -49.95 -16.81
C LYS A 451 48.06 -50.02 -15.55
N ILE A 452 49.15 -50.79 -15.58
CA ILE A 452 50.09 -50.92 -14.47
C ILE A 452 50.89 -49.62 -14.31
N GLU A 453 51.43 -49.08 -15.41
CA GLU A 453 52.16 -47.81 -15.42
C GLU A 453 51.31 -46.66 -14.85
N PHE A 454 50.06 -46.52 -15.31
CA PHE A 454 49.15 -45.52 -14.77
C PHE A 454 48.83 -45.74 -13.27
N LYS A 455 48.73 -46.99 -12.82
CA LYS A 455 48.48 -47.32 -11.41
C LYS A 455 49.67 -46.90 -10.53
N ASN A 456 50.90 -47.08 -11.02
CA ASN A 456 52.12 -46.65 -10.35
C ASN A 456 52.19 -45.12 -10.27
N LEU A 457 51.99 -44.43 -11.39
CA LEU A 457 51.99 -42.95 -11.45
C LEU A 457 50.91 -42.33 -10.54
N LYS A 458 49.71 -42.93 -10.51
CA LYS A 458 48.64 -42.52 -9.57
C LYS A 458 49.06 -42.69 -8.11
N LYS A 459 49.79 -43.76 -7.78
CA LYS A 459 50.29 -44.02 -6.42
C LYS A 459 51.32 -42.97 -6.03
N GLU A 460 52.22 -42.63 -6.96
CA GLU A 460 53.24 -41.60 -6.80
C GLU A 460 52.64 -40.21 -6.56
N LEU A 461 51.73 -39.75 -7.42
CA LEU A 461 51.04 -38.45 -7.26
C LEU A 461 50.32 -38.36 -5.90
N LYS A 462 49.69 -39.46 -5.46
CA LYS A 462 48.99 -39.52 -4.17
C LYS A 462 49.97 -39.46 -3.00
N ASN A 463 51.13 -40.10 -3.12
CA ASN A 463 52.17 -40.06 -2.11
C ASN A 463 52.80 -38.67 -2.00
N ASN A 464 53.09 -38.01 -3.13
CA ASN A 464 53.62 -36.64 -3.14
C ASN A 464 52.65 -35.66 -2.45
N TYR A 465 51.35 -35.71 -2.79
CA TYR A 465 50.32 -34.91 -2.10
C TYR A 465 50.22 -35.18 -0.59
N LYS A 466 50.35 -36.46 -0.17
CA LYS A 466 50.35 -36.82 1.26
C LYS A 466 51.59 -36.25 1.97
N ASN A 467 52.75 -36.32 1.33
CA ASN A 467 54.00 -35.79 1.87
C ASN A 467 53.93 -34.26 2.02
N GLN A 468 53.43 -33.56 0.99
CA GLN A 468 53.18 -32.12 1.03
C GLN A 468 52.21 -31.72 2.17
N ILE A 469 51.15 -32.49 2.43
CA ILE A 469 50.27 -32.24 3.57
C ILE A 469 50.95 -32.53 4.91
N LYS A 470 51.76 -33.59 4.98
CA LYS A 470 52.50 -33.95 6.21
C LYS A 470 53.48 -32.84 6.58
N ASP A 471 54.22 -32.34 5.60
CA ASP A 471 55.08 -31.16 5.73
C ASP A 471 54.30 -29.93 6.21
N LEU A 472 53.19 -29.60 5.55
CA LEU A 472 52.36 -28.45 5.95
C LEU A 472 51.79 -28.57 7.37
N LYS A 473 51.47 -29.79 7.82
CA LYS A 473 51.03 -30.04 9.21
C LYS A 473 52.18 -29.83 10.20
N ASN A 474 53.39 -30.23 9.85
CA ASN A 474 54.58 -30.02 10.67
C ASN A 474 54.89 -28.52 10.79
N ARG A 475 54.92 -27.79 9.67
CA ARG A 475 55.13 -26.33 9.66
C ARG A 475 54.09 -25.58 10.49
N LYS A 476 52.84 -26.03 10.48
CA LYS A 476 51.79 -25.50 11.39
C LYS A 476 52.05 -25.84 12.86
N ARG A 477 52.53 -27.05 13.18
CA ARG A 477 52.89 -27.46 14.55
C ARG A 477 54.05 -26.64 15.09
N HIS A 478 55.05 -26.35 14.26
CA HIS A 478 56.18 -25.47 14.58
C HIS A 478 55.86 -23.96 14.51
N LYS A 479 54.58 -23.59 14.32
CA LYS A 479 54.09 -22.19 14.24
C LYS A 479 54.69 -21.34 13.11
N GLU A 480 55.32 -21.94 12.09
CA GLU A 480 55.85 -21.23 10.92
C GLU A 480 54.74 -20.65 10.01
N ILE A 481 53.55 -21.25 10.04
CA ILE A 481 52.41 -20.83 9.22
C ILE A 481 51.13 -20.68 10.05
N THR A 482 50.33 -19.67 9.74
CA THR A 482 49.05 -19.43 10.41
C THR A 482 48.00 -20.50 10.06
N LYS A 483 46.96 -20.63 10.90
CA LYS A 483 45.85 -21.57 10.64
C LYS A 483 45.15 -21.29 9.30
N GLN A 484 45.06 -20.03 8.88
CA GLN A 484 44.45 -19.62 7.63
C GLN A 484 45.36 -19.92 6.44
N ALA A 485 46.66 -19.63 6.53
CA ALA A 485 47.66 -20.01 5.53
C ALA A 485 47.69 -21.53 5.31
N PHE A 486 47.60 -22.33 6.38
CA PHE A 486 47.48 -23.79 6.31
C PHE A 486 46.26 -24.24 5.49
N GLN A 487 45.08 -23.63 5.71
CA GLN A 487 43.87 -24.00 4.97
C GLN A 487 43.98 -23.61 3.48
N ASN A 488 44.53 -22.44 3.18
CA ASN A 488 44.71 -21.98 1.80
C ASN A 488 45.69 -22.87 1.03
N LYS A 489 46.89 -23.14 1.58
CA LYS A 489 47.88 -24.02 0.92
C LYS A 489 47.41 -25.46 0.80
N LYS A 490 46.65 -25.97 1.78
CA LYS A 490 46.00 -27.28 1.66
C LYS A 490 45.02 -27.34 0.49
N ILE A 491 44.28 -26.27 0.22
CA ILE A 491 43.40 -26.17 -0.96
C ILE A 491 44.23 -26.14 -2.24
N GLU A 492 45.28 -25.34 -2.28
CA GLU A 492 46.18 -25.22 -3.44
C GLU A 492 46.82 -26.56 -3.83
N PHE A 493 47.44 -27.27 -2.88
CA PHE A 493 48.00 -28.61 -3.15
C PHE A 493 46.95 -29.63 -3.57
N LYS A 494 45.71 -29.51 -3.07
CA LYS A 494 44.61 -30.36 -3.51
C LYS A 494 44.18 -30.05 -4.95
N ILE A 495 44.29 -28.80 -5.38
CA ILE A 495 44.04 -28.39 -6.77
C ILE A 495 45.16 -28.94 -7.66
N ALA A 496 46.43 -28.69 -7.31
CA ALA A 496 47.60 -29.17 -8.06
C ALA A 496 47.60 -30.71 -8.23
N TYR A 497 47.32 -31.47 -7.16
CA TYR A 497 47.17 -32.93 -7.24
C TYR A 497 46.05 -33.36 -8.21
N LYS A 498 44.91 -32.66 -8.19
CA LYS A 498 43.79 -32.96 -9.10
C LYS A 498 44.13 -32.65 -10.55
N GLU A 499 44.90 -31.60 -10.80
CA GLU A 499 45.36 -31.21 -12.14
C GLU A 499 46.36 -32.24 -12.68
N ALA A 500 47.41 -32.56 -11.94
CA ALA A 500 48.37 -33.60 -12.30
C ALA A 500 47.71 -34.97 -12.51
N TYR A 501 46.71 -35.33 -11.69
CA TYR A 501 45.95 -36.56 -11.88
C TYR A 501 45.09 -36.56 -13.15
N ARG A 502 44.56 -35.40 -13.57
CA ARG A 502 43.80 -35.27 -14.82
C ARG A 502 44.73 -35.34 -16.03
N GLU A 503 45.89 -34.71 -15.94
CA GLU A 503 46.93 -34.77 -16.97
C GLU A 503 47.41 -36.21 -17.19
N ALA A 504 47.67 -36.95 -16.11
CA ALA A 504 47.97 -38.38 -16.17
C ALA A 504 46.87 -39.19 -16.90
N ILE A 505 45.59 -38.85 -16.69
CA ILE A 505 44.47 -39.52 -17.38
C ILE A 505 44.49 -39.20 -18.88
N LEU A 506 44.88 -37.98 -19.28
CA LEU A 506 44.95 -37.57 -20.67
C LEU A 506 46.14 -38.18 -21.41
N ASN A 507 47.25 -38.41 -20.72
CA ASN A 507 48.47 -38.98 -21.30
C ASN A 507 48.38 -40.51 -21.47
N SER A 508 47.57 -41.21 -20.68
CA SER A 508 47.28 -42.63 -20.91
C SER A 508 46.20 -42.82 -21.97
N GLU A 509 46.50 -43.54 -23.05
CA GLU A 509 45.53 -43.93 -24.07
C GLU A 509 44.36 -44.73 -23.49
N VAL A 510 44.60 -45.69 -22.59
CA VAL A 510 43.52 -46.50 -21.98
C VAL A 510 42.56 -45.61 -21.17
N PHE A 511 43.09 -44.78 -20.27
CA PHE A 511 42.26 -43.99 -19.37
C PHE A 511 41.62 -42.78 -20.07
N LYS A 512 42.30 -42.15 -21.04
CA LYS A 512 41.76 -41.13 -21.93
C LYS A 512 40.54 -41.66 -22.68
N ASN A 513 40.68 -42.78 -23.40
CA ASN A 513 39.60 -43.37 -24.19
C ASN A 513 38.44 -43.86 -23.30
N LYS A 514 38.73 -44.43 -22.12
CA LYS A 514 37.71 -44.79 -21.14
C LYS A 514 36.94 -43.58 -20.61
N ASN A 515 37.62 -42.45 -20.36
CA ASN A 515 37.00 -41.22 -19.90
C ASN A 515 36.16 -40.55 -21.00
N ILE A 516 36.62 -40.58 -22.24
CA ILE A 516 35.86 -40.17 -23.44
C ILE A 516 34.55 -40.96 -23.49
N LEU A 517 34.60 -42.30 -23.43
CA LEU A 517 33.41 -43.15 -23.47
C LEU A 517 32.46 -42.92 -22.29
N LYS A 518 33.00 -42.66 -21.10
CA LYS A 518 32.21 -42.39 -19.88
C LYS A 518 31.47 -41.05 -19.96
N THR A 519 32.12 -40.01 -20.49
CA THR A 519 31.57 -38.64 -20.52
C THR A 519 30.79 -38.33 -21.80
N GLN A 520 30.89 -39.18 -22.81
CA GLN A 520 30.31 -38.99 -24.14
C GLN A 520 28.82 -38.63 -24.12
N SER A 521 28.01 -39.38 -23.37
CA SER A 521 26.56 -39.20 -23.31
C SER A 521 26.18 -37.82 -22.74
N PHE A 522 26.88 -37.39 -21.70
CA PHE A 522 26.70 -36.10 -21.06
C PHE A 522 27.12 -34.95 -21.97
N ARG A 523 28.31 -35.02 -22.58
CA ARG A 523 28.80 -34.00 -23.53
C ARG A 523 27.87 -33.86 -24.73
N LYS A 524 27.44 -34.98 -25.31
CA LYS A 524 26.45 -35.01 -26.39
C LYS A 524 25.11 -34.39 -25.99
N TYR A 525 24.62 -34.69 -24.80
CA TYR A 525 23.40 -34.08 -24.28
C TYR A 525 23.56 -32.57 -24.09
N ALA A 526 24.70 -32.12 -23.55
CA ALA A 526 25.00 -30.71 -23.35
C ALA A 526 25.05 -29.92 -24.66
N GLU A 527 25.76 -30.42 -25.69
CA GLU A 527 25.80 -29.78 -27.01
C GLU A 527 24.41 -29.77 -27.67
N LYS A 528 23.67 -30.89 -27.65
CA LYS A 528 22.28 -30.92 -28.18
C LYS A 528 21.34 -29.97 -27.45
N LYS A 529 21.57 -29.76 -26.15
CA LYS A 529 20.79 -28.80 -25.36
C LYS A 529 21.04 -27.36 -25.82
N ILE A 530 22.25 -27.02 -26.26
CA ILE A 530 22.58 -25.72 -26.83
C ILE A 530 21.82 -25.53 -28.15
N ASN A 531 21.90 -26.48 -29.08
CA ASN A 531 21.18 -26.41 -30.36
C ASN A 531 19.66 -26.31 -30.18
N ARG A 532 19.12 -27.04 -29.20
CA ARG A 532 17.72 -26.93 -28.83
C ARG A 532 17.36 -25.51 -28.35
N LYS A 533 18.21 -24.88 -27.53
CA LYS A 533 18.00 -23.51 -27.06
C LYS A 533 18.07 -22.50 -28.21
N LEU A 534 19.02 -22.64 -29.14
CA LEU A 534 19.13 -21.77 -30.32
C LEU A 534 17.87 -21.85 -31.18
N TYR A 535 17.41 -23.07 -31.48
CA TYR A 535 16.14 -23.30 -32.17
C TYR A 535 14.96 -22.66 -31.42
N ASP A 536 14.82 -22.96 -30.12
CA ASP A 536 13.72 -22.42 -29.32
C ASP A 536 13.77 -20.87 -29.29
N SER A 537 14.97 -20.27 -29.26
CA SER A 537 15.17 -18.82 -29.31
C SER A 537 14.71 -18.20 -30.64
N LYS A 538 15.14 -18.75 -31.78
CA LYS A 538 14.72 -18.28 -33.11
C LYS A 538 13.19 -18.36 -33.28
N ILE A 539 12.58 -19.45 -32.83
CA ILE A 539 11.12 -19.60 -32.85
C ILE A 539 10.45 -18.56 -31.93
N THR A 540 10.97 -18.36 -30.72
CA THR A 540 10.44 -17.35 -29.79
C THR A 540 10.52 -15.94 -30.35
N GLU A 541 11.61 -15.59 -31.01
CA GLU A 541 11.79 -14.29 -31.64
C GLU A 541 10.79 -14.09 -32.79
N ALA A 542 10.68 -15.08 -33.68
CA ALA A 542 9.66 -15.10 -34.74
C ALA A 542 8.24 -15.01 -34.18
N GLN A 543 7.97 -15.59 -33.00
CA GLN A 543 6.67 -15.48 -32.34
C GLN A 543 6.35 -14.06 -31.85
N LYS A 544 7.37 -13.28 -31.50
CA LYS A 544 7.22 -11.90 -31.03
C LYS A 544 7.11 -10.89 -32.18
N SER A 545 7.88 -11.11 -33.25
CA SER A 545 7.98 -10.15 -34.35
C SER A 545 6.92 -10.35 -35.44
N ILE A 546 6.47 -11.59 -35.69
CA ILE A 546 5.62 -11.90 -36.84
C ILE A 546 4.15 -12.02 -36.42
N PRO A 547 3.25 -11.17 -36.95
CA PRO A 547 1.86 -11.17 -36.55
C PRO A 547 1.12 -12.45 -36.96
N LEU A 548 -0.03 -12.70 -36.33
CA LEU A 548 -0.93 -13.81 -36.65
C LEU A 548 -2.36 -13.31 -36.94
N GLU A 549 -2.99 -13.89 -37.95
CA GLU A 549 -4.40 -13.65 -38.27
C GLU A 549 -5.31 -14.53 -37.40
N CYS A 550 -6.30 -13.91 -36.75
CA CYS A 550 -7.23 -14.61 -35.87
C CYS A 550 -8.70 -14.42 -36.31
N ILE A 551 -9.58 -15.25 -35.75
CA ILE A 551 -11.03 -15.13 -35.93
C ILE A 551 -11.51 -13.85 -35.23
N LYS A 552 -12.52 -13.18 -35.79
CA LYS A 552 -13.15 -12.02 -35.15
C LYS A 552 -13.83 -12.43 -33.84
N ASN A 553 -13.73 -11.59 -32.80
CA ASN A 553 -14.34 -11.80 -31.49
C ASN A 553 -13.83 -13.05 -30.74
N LEU A 554 -12.63 -13.55 -31.09
CA LEU A 554 -12.02 -14.72 -30.46
C LEU A 554 -11.95 -14.60 -28.93
N ARG A 555 -11.77 -13.38 -28.41
CA ARG A 555 -11.74 -13.10 -26.96
C ARG A 555 -13.01 -13.55 -26.25
N TYR A 556 -14.19 -13.32 -26.83
CA TYR A 556 -15.48 -13.62 -26.20
C TYR A 556 -15.78 -15.11 -26.29
N TYR A 557 -15.51 -15.75 -27.43
CA TYR A 557 -15.63 -17.20 -27.57
C TYR A 557 -14.71 -17.93 -26.58
N SER A 558 -13.47 -17.45 -26.42
CA SER A 558 -12.51 -18.04 -25.50
C SER A 558 -12.91 -17.85 -24.03
N LEU A 559 -13.55 -16.72 -23.69
CA LEU A 559 -14.06 -16.46 -22.36
C LEU A 559 -15.21 -17.41 -22.01
N ILE A 560 -16.23 -17.52 -22.89
CA ILE A 560 -17.43 -18.34 -22.65
C ILE A 560 -17.04 -19.82 -22.58
N LEU A 561 -16.27 -20.31 -23.56
CA LEU A 561 -15.81 -21.70 -23.55
C LEU A 561 -14.90 -21.99 -22.37
N GLY A 562 -14.06 -21.03 -21.98
CA GLY A 562 -13.19 -21.16 -20.81
C GLY A 562 -13.95 -21.24 -19.49
N LEU A 563 -15.16 -20.66 -19.42
CA LEU A 563 -15.98 -20.64 -18.20
C LEU A 563 -16.72 -21.96 -17.99
N ILE A 564 -17.20 -22.56 -19.08
CA ILE A 564 -17.90 -23.84 -19.04
C ILE A 564 -16.88 -24.98 -18.91
N LEU A 565 -15.86 -25.01 -19.77
CA LEU A 565 -14.84 -26.06 -19.83
C LEU A 565 -13.45 -25.45 -20.01
N PRO A 566 -12.81 -25.04 -18.89
CA PRO A 566 -11.42 -24.59 -18.88
C PRO A 566 -10.48 -25.52 -19.66
N GLY A 567 -9.57 -24.94 -20.44
CA GLY A 567 -8.59 -25.69 -21.24
C GLY A 567 -9.02 -26.00 -22.66
N ILE A 568 -10.31 -26.00 -22.99
CA ILE A 568 -10.79 -26.14 -24.37
C ILE A 568 -10.31 -24.99 -25.28
N PRO A 569 -10.39 -23.70 -24.87
CA PRO A 569 -9.87 -22.60 -25.69
C PRO A 569 -8.37 -22.75 -26.02
N GLU A 570 -7.56 -23.17 -25.03
CA GLU A 570 -6.14 -23.44 -25.19
C GLU A 570 -5.85 -24.54 -26.23
N ILE A 571 -6.68 -25.59 -26.26
CA ILE A 571 -6.54 -26.71 -27.20
C ILE A 571 -6.97 -26.30 -28.61
N LEU A 572 -8.16 -25.72 -28.74
CA LEU A 572 -8.79 -25.44 -30.03
C LEU A 572 -8.21 -24.21 -30.72
N PHE A 573 -8.08 -23.09 -30.00
CA PHE A 573 -7.72 -21.81 -30.59
C PHE A 573 -6.23 -21.51 -30.47
N PHE A 574 -5.63 -21.72 -29.30
CA PHE A 574 -4.25 -21.28 -29.04
C PHE A 574 -3.19 -22.33 -29.37
N LYS A 575 -3.61 -23.58 -29.66
CA LYS A 575 -2.74 -24.74 -29.90
C LYS A 575 -1.79 -25.03 -28.73
N GLN A 576 -2.09 -24.55 -27.52
CA GLN A 576 -1.36 -24.80 -26.28
C GLN A 576 -1.83 -26.10 -25.62
N ARG A 577 -1.73 -27.22 -26.34
CA ARG A 577 -2.38 -28.49 -25.97
C ARG A 577 -2.07 -28.96 -24.55
N LEU A 578 -0.80 -28.91 -24.13
CA LEU A 578 -0.41 -29.41 -22.82
C LEU A 578 -0.96 -28.55 -21.68
N LYS A 579 -0.94 -27.21 -21.85
CA LYS A 579 -1.59 -26.29 -20.91
C LYS A 579 -3.10 -26.56 -20.86
N GLY A 580 -3.73 -26.68 -22.02
CA GLY A 580 -5.17 -26.94 -22.10
C GLY A 580 -5.59 -28.27 -21.48
N ILE A 581 -4.82 -29.35 -21.68
CA ILE A 581 -5.08 -30.65 -21.04
C ILE A 581 -5.01 -30.53 -19.51
N LEU A 582 -4.00 -29.86 -18.95
CA LEU A 582 -3.90 -29.67 -17.51
C LEU A 582 -5.08 -28.89 -16.92
N LEU A 583 -5.49 -27.82 -17.61
CA LEU A 583 -6.68 -27.04 -17.20
C LEU A 583 -7.98 -27.84 -17.35
N PHE A 584 -8.07 -28.69 -18.37
CA PHE A 584 -9.23 -29.54 -18.58
C PHE A 584 -9.35 -30.63 -17.51
N ILE A 585 -8.23 -31.23 -17.07
CA ILE A 585 -8.23 -32.15 -15.92
C ILE A 585 -8.74 -31.45 -14.66
N GLY A 586 -8.32 -30.21 -14.40
CA GLY A 586 -8.85 -29.42 -13.30
C GLY A 586 -10.34 -29.13 -13.43
N ALA A 587 -10.84 -28.89 -14.65
CA ALA A 587 -12.26 -28.70 -14.91
C ALA A 587 -13.08 -29.97 -14.62
N ILE A 588 -12.56 -31.15 -14.97
CA ILE A 588 -13.20 -32.43 -14.64
C ILE A 588 -13.33 -32.55 -13.11
N ILE A 589 -12.24 -32.33 -12.37
CA ILE A 589 -12.26 -32.39 -10.89
C ILE A 589 -13.31 -31.42 -10.31
N VAL A 590 -13.39 -30.20 -10.84
CA VAL A 590 -14.38 -29.22 -10.39
C VAL A 590 -15.81 -29.73 -10.62
N TRP A 591 -16.13 -30.16 -11.84
CA TRP A 591 -17.50 -30.53 -12.20
C TRP A 591 -17.94 -31.91 -11.67
N THR A 592 -17.02 -32.86 -11.51
CA THR A 592 -17.37 -34.23 -11.07
C THR A 592 -17.19 -34.44 -9.58
N LEU A 593 -16.26 -33.72 -8.92
CA LEU A 593 -16.00 -33.88 -7.48
C LEU A 593 -16.48 -32.66 -6.71
N ILE A 594 -15.95 -31.47 -6.98
CA ILE A 594 -16.16 -30.30 -6.11
C ILE A 594 -17.60 -29.81 -6.12
N VAL A 595 -18.20 -29.63 -7.31
CA VAL A 595 -19.57 -29.10 -7.43
C VAL A 595 -20.59 -30.07 -6.83
N PRO A 596 -20.60 -31.38 -7.17
CA PRO A 596 -21.54 -32.32 -6.55
C PRO A 596 -21.31 -32.45 -5.04
N PHE A 597 -20.06 -32.56 -4.58
CA PHE A 597 -19.72 -32.55 -3.15
C PHE A 597 -20.29 -31.33 -2.43
N SER A 598 -20.14 -30.15 -3.04
CA SER A 598 -20.63 -28.90 -2.46
C SER A 598 -22.16 -28.86 -2.36
N LEU A 599 -22.85 -29.59 -3.23
CA LEU A 599 -24.31 -29.74 -3.24
C LEU A 599 -24.81 -30.93 -2.40
N GLY A 600 -23.94 -31.58 -1.62
CA GLY A 600 -24.31 -32.67 -0.70
C GLY A 600 -24.14 -34.09 -1.29
N ALA A 601 -23.59 -34.23 -2.49
CA ALA A 601 -23.23 -35.55 -3.01
C ALA A 601 -22.02 -36.13 -2.26
N TYR A 602 -21.94 -37.46 -2.18
CA TYR A 602 -20.82 -38.22 -1.58
C TYR A 602 -20.67 -38.16 -0.05
N TRP A 603 -21.40 -37.30 0.67
CA TRP A 603 -21.28 -37.21 2.13
C TRP A 603 -22.63 -37.11 2.85
N SER A 604 -23.24 -38.25 3.15
CA SER A 604 -24.59 -38.33 3.74
C SER A 604 -24.76 -37.65 5.10
N LYS A 605 -23.69 -37.51 5.89
CA LYS A 605 -23.72 -36.87 7.22
C LYS A 605 -23.60 -35.34 7.18
N MET A 606 -23.31 -34.76 6.02
CA MET A 606 -23.05 -33.34 5.84
C MET A 606 -23.66 -32.92 4.50
N ASN A 607 -24.91 -32.46 4.53
CA ASN A 607 -25.76 -32.20 3.35
C ASN A 607 -25.30 -30.98 2.49
N GLY A 608 -24.00 -30.74 2.38
CA GLY A 608 -23.37 -29.66 1.63
C GLY A 608 -23.94 -28.27 1.95
N ILE A 609 -24.03 -27.41 0.94
CA ILE A 609 -24.66 -26.09 1.03
C ILE A 609 -26.14 -26.19 1.47
N PRO A 610 -26.96 -27.14 0.96
CA PRO A 610 -28.34 -27.31 1.45
C PRO A 610 -28.46 -27.51 2.97
N GLY A 611 -27.46 -28.13 3.60
CA GLY A 611 -27.39 -28.33 5.06
C GLY A 611 -27.36 -27.05 5.90
N LEU A 612 -27.12 -25.87 5.31
CA LEU A 612 -27.26 -24.57 6.01
C LEU A 612 -28.70 -24.18 6.28
N TYR A 613 -29.67 -24.71 5.53
CA TYR A 613 -31.05 -24.24 5.62
C TYR A 613 -31.69 -24.58 6.96
N ASP A 614 -31.61 -25.85 7.38
CA ASP A 614 -32.26 -26.37 8.58
C ASP A 614 -31.29 -26.97 9.60
N LEU A 615 -29.98 -26.93 9.33
CA LEU A 615 -28.92 -27.51 10.17
C LEU A 615 -29.15 -29.00 10.49
N GLY A 616 -29.86 -29.73 9.60
CA GLY A 616 -30.19 -31.14 9.76
C GLY A 616 -31.51 -31.40 10.52
N LYS A 617 -32.23 -30.37 10.97
CA LYS A 617 -33.49 -30.51 11.72
C LYS A 617 -34.56 -31.31 10.97
N GLY A 618 -34.69 -31.14 9.65
CA GLY A 618 -35.71 -31.81 8.84
C GLY A 618 -35.49 -33.32 8.67
N ILE A 619 -34.32 -33.83 9.04
CA ILE A 619 -33.95 -35.25 8.95
C ILE A 619 -33.93 -35.92 10.34
N MET A 620 -34.22 -35.14 11.40
CA MET A 620 -34.28 -35.66 12.76
C MET A 620 -35.44 -36.64 12.92
N ASP A 621 -35.13 -37.87 13.28
CA ASP A 621 -36.11 -38.93 13.52
C ASP A 621 -35.62 -39.76 14.71
N VAL A 622 -36.21 -39.48 15.88
CA VAL A 622 -35.83 -40.10 17.16
C VAL A 622 -36.14 -41.59 17.15
N ASP A 623 -37.24 -41.97 16.51
CA ASP A 623 -37.71 -43.37 16.44
C ASP A 623 -36.80 -44.22 15.55
N LYS A 624 -36.22 -43.62 14.50
CA LYS A 624 -35.22 -44.28 13.63
C LYS A 624 -33.78 -44.15 14.13
N GLY A 625 -33.55 -43.52 15.28
CA GLY A 625 -32.20 -43.28 15.84
C GLY A 625 -31.37 -42.27 15.02
N ILE A 626 -32.00 -41.46 14.18
CA ILE A 626 -31.34 -40.45 13.34
C ILE A 626 -31.29 -39.14 14.12
N LEU A 627 -30.17 -38.93 14.80
CA LEU A 627 -29.88 -37.75 15.62
C LEU A 627 -28.86 -36.85 14.90
N PRO A 628 -29.30 -35.87 14.08
CA PRO A 628 -28.42 -35.02 13.30
C PRO A 628 -27.64 -34.06 14.19
N ASP A 629 -26.32 -34.00 13.99
CA ASP A 629 -25.46 -33.06 14.69
C ASP A 629 -25.32 -31.77 13.88
N ALA A 630 -25.98 -30.71 14.32
CA ALA A 630 -25.95 -29.40 13.68
C ALA A 630 -24.51 -28.88 13.43
N ARG A 631 -23.52 -29.29 14.23
CA ARG A 631 -22.10 -28.91 14.02
C ARG A 631 -21.55 -29.49 12.72
N TYR A 632 -21.90 -30.74 12.40
CA TYR A 632 -21.46 -31.37 11.15
C TYR A 632 -22.13 -30.72 9.94
N TYR A 633 -23.44 -30.44 10.01
CA TYR A 633 -24.14 -29.75 8.93
C TYR A 633 -23.57 -28.34 8.69
N LEU A 634 -23.32 -27.59 9.77
CA LEU A 634 -22.72 -26.25 9.68
C LEU A 634 -21.29 -26.30 9.10
N PHE A 635 -20.43 -27.16 9.64
CA PHE A 635 -19.04 -27.29 9.19
C PHE A 635 -18.95 -27.76 7.74
N GLY A 636 -19.79 -28.72 7.36
CA GLY A 636 -19.82 -29.29 6.01
C GLY A 636 -20.27 -28.29 4.98
N ALA A 637 -21.29 -27.52 5.32
CA ALA A 637 -21.76 -26.48 4.44
C ALA A 637 -20.74 -25.35 4.27
N VAL A 638 -20.00 -24.96 5.32
CA VAL A 638 -18.90 -24.00 5.22
C VAL A 638 -17.79 -24.53 4.29
N ILE A 639 -17.38 -25.79 4.44
CA ILE A 639 -16.40 -26.41 3.54
C ILE A 639 -16.92 -26.40 2.10
N SER A 640 -18.19 -26.74 1.89
CA SER A 640 -18.84 -26.75 0.59
C SER A 640 -18.91 -25.36 -0.04
N ILE A 641 -19.18 -24.31 0.73
CA ILE A 641 -19.12 -22.91 0.26
C ILE A 641 -17.69 -22.55 -0.14
N LEU A 642 -16.69 -22.86 0.70
CA LEU A 642 -15.28 -22.58 0.40
C LEU A 642 -14.81 -23.32 -0.85
N ALA A 643 -15.22 -24.58 -1.02
CA ALA A 643 -14.93 -25.40 -2.19
C ALA A 643 -15.61 -24.84 -3.44
N MET A 644 -16.86 -24.39 -3.35
CA MET A 644 -17.59 -23.74 -4.43
C MET A 644 -16.95 -22.40 -4.84
N ILE A 645 -16.55 -21.57 -3.87
CA ILE A 645 -15.81 -20.33 -4.12
C ILE A 645 -14.50 -20.63 -4.85
N PHE A 646 -13.76 -21.65 -4.41
CA PHE A 646 -12.54 -22.09 -5.08
C PHE A 646 -12.81 -22.54 -6.53
N ALA A 647 -13.87 -23.32 -6.75
CA ALA A 647 -14.30 -23.74 -8.09
C ALA A 647 -14.62 -22.53 -8.97
N ILE A 648 -15.40 -21.55 -8.49
CA ILE A 648 -15.73 -20.33 -9.22
C ILE A 648 -14.46 -19.53 -9.55
N ILE A 649 -13.56 -19.34 -8.58
CA ILE A 649 -12.28 -18.64 -8.78
C ILE A 649 -11.46 -19.36 -9.86
N TYR A 650 -11.38 -20.69 -9.80
CA TYR A 650 -10.68 -21.49 -10.81
C TYR A 650 -11.27 -21.28 -12.21
N LEU A 651 -12.59 -21.39 -12.38
CA LEU A 651 -13.28 -21.20 -13.65
C LEU A 651 -13.05 -19.78 -14.19
N VAL A 652 -13.18 -18.76 -13.35
CA VAL A 652 -12.97 -17.35 -13.72
C VAL A 652 -11.52 -17.08 -14.11
N ILE A 653 -10.53 -17.53 -13.31
CA ILE A 653 -9.10 -17.32 -13.61
C ILE A 653 -8.72 -17.98 -14.93
N CYS A 654 -9.18 -19.21 -15.18
CA CYS A 654 -8.92 -19.91 -16.43
C CYS A 654 -9.54 -19.16 -17.63
N SER A 655 -10.78 -18.70 -17.50
CA SER A 655 -11.50 -17.94 -18.52
C SER A 655 -10.82 -16.61 -18.83
N VAL A 656 -10.41 -15.87 -17.79
CA VAL A 656 -9.70 -14.60 -17.93
C VAL A 656 -8.32 -14.82 -18.56
N SER A 657 -7.62 -15.91 -18.20
CA SER A 657 -6.38 -16.32 -18.87
C SER A 657 -6.61 -16.53 -20.36
N ALA A 658 -7.64 -17.30 -20.74
CA ALA A 658 -7.97 -17.56 -22.13
C ALA A 658 -8.34 -16.27 -22.87
N PHE A 659 -9.13 -15.40 -22.25
CA PHE A 659 -9.49 -14.08 -22.78
C PHE A 659 -8.25 -13.21 -23.04
N ARG A 660 -7.29 -13.16 -22.10
CA ARG A 660 -6.05 -12.39 -22.27
C ARG A 660 -5.21 -12.91 -23.44
N VAL A 661 -5.07 -14.23 -23.57
CA VAL A 661 -4.34 -14.84 -24.69
C VAL A 661 -5.04 -14.54 -26.01
N ALA A 662 -6.37 -14.68 -26.06
CA ALA A 662 -7.17 -14.33 -27.25
C ALA A 662 -7.10 -12.84 -27.61
N LYS A 663 -7.12 -11.94 -26.63
CA LYS A 663 -6.91 -10.50 -26.86
C LYS A 663 -5.52 -10.21 -27.43
N SER A 664 -4.50 -10.90 -26.91
CA SER A 664 -3.13 -10.78 -27.39
C SER A 664 -3.00 -11.30 -28.84
N LEU A 665 -3.69 -12.38 -29.17
CA LEU A 665 -3.83 -12.91 -30.53
C LEU A 665 -4.52 -11.93 -31.48
N GLU A 666 -5.58 -11.27 -31.04
CA GLU A 666 -6.27 -10.22 -31.81
C GLU A 666 -5.39 -8.99 -32.06
N GLN A 667 -4.42 -8.72 -31.18
CA GLN A 667 -3.38 -7.69 -31.37
C GLN A 667 -2.23 -8.17 -32.27
N GLY A 668 -2.30 -9.41 -32.79
CA GLY A 668 -1.31 -10.01 -33.66
C GLY A 668 -0.21 -10.81 -32.94
N SER A 669 -0.19 -10.86 -31.61
CA SER A 669 0.85 -11.61 -30.89
C SER A 669 0.56 -13.10 -30.82
N ARG A 670 1.59 -13.94 -31.03
CA ARG A 670 1.44 -15.40 -31.03
C ARG A 670 1.42 -15.96 -29.60
N PRO A 671 0.66 -17.05 -29.36
CA PRO A 671 0.54 -17.63 -28.03
C PRO A 671 1.86 -18.27 -27.61
N SER A 672 2.20 -18.15 -26.32
CA SER A 672 3.44 -18.67 -25.78
C SER A 672 3.54 -20.19 -25.90
N ASN A 673 4.71 -20.71 -26.29
CA ASN A 673 4.94 -22.16 -26.30
C ASN A 673 5.13 -22.73 -24.88
N TRP A 674 5.01 -24.06 -24.76
CA TRP A 674 5.27 -24.78 -23.50
C TRP A 674 6.64 -24.49 -22.89
N THR A 675 7.65 -24.17 -23.71
CA THR A 675 8.98 -23.77 -23.26
C THR A 675 8.95 -22.50 -22.41
N HIS A 676 8.11 -21.54 -22.76
CA HIS A 676 7.89 -20.32 -21.97
C HIS A 676 7.22 -20.62 -20.64
N THR A 677 6.16 -21.44 -20.65
CA THR A 677 5.47 -21.88 -19.42
C THR A 677 6.44 -22.61 -18.49
N LYS A 678 7.26 -23.52 -19.01
CA LYS A 678 8.28 -24.23 -18.23
C LYS A 678 9.36 -23.30 -17.68
N ARG A 679 9.77 -22.27 -18.42
CA ARG A 679 10.73 -21.26 -17.94
C ARG A 679 10.11 -20.43 -16.82
N TRP A 680 8.86 -20.00 -16.98
CA TRP A 680 8.12 -19.26 -15.96
C TRP A 680 7.94 -20.09 -14.68
N MET A 681 7.50 -21.35 -14.79
CA MET A 681 7.35 -22.27 -13.64
C MET A 681 8.66 -22.53 -12.88
N LYS A 682 9.82 -22.41 -13.55
CA LYS A 682 11.15 -22.55 -12.92
C LYS A 682 11.70 -21.26 -12.32
N THR A 683 11.08 -20.13 -12.62
CA THR A 683 11.52 -18.80 -12.19
C THR A 683 10.42 -18.20 -11.32
N GLY A 684 9.65 -17.23 -11.83
CA GLY A 684 8.64 -16.52 -11.04
C GLY A 684 7.43 -17.36 -10.62
N GLY A 685 7.12 -18.46 -11.33
CA GLY A 685 5.97 -19.32 -11.03
C GLY A 685 6.21 -20.38 -9.94
N PHE A 686 7.48 -20.66 -9.61
CA PHE A 686 7.84 -21.72 -8.68
C PHE A 686 7.28 -21.50 -7.25
N PRO A 687 7.37 -20.30 -6.64
CA PRO A 687 6.85 -20.07 -5.30
C PRO A 687 5.34 -20.30 -5.21
N TRP A 688 4.59 -19.87 -6.23
CA TRP A 688 3.14 -20.04 -6.29
C TRP A 688 2.72 -21.50 -6.37
N MET A 689 3.43 -22.30 -7.16
CA MET A 689 3.14 -23.72 -7.34
C MET A 689 3.37 -24.53 -6.06
N ILE A 690 4.40 -24.22 -5.28
CA ILE A 690 4.63 -24.88 -4.00
C ILE A 690 3.64 -24.40 -2.94
N SER A 691 3.32 -23.10 -2.95
CA SER A 691 2.45 -22.51 -1.93
C SER A 691 0.99 -22.94 -2.05
N ILE A 692 0.51 -23.34 -3.24
CA ILE A 692 -0.91 -23.63 -3.45
C ILE A 692 -1.45 -24.73 -2.53
N GLY A 693 -0.66 -25.78 -2.25
CA GLY A 693 -1.04 -26.81 -1.30
C GLY A 693 -1.18 -26.26 0.12
N GLY A 694 -0.26 -25.38 0.52
CA GLY A 694 -0.33 -24.67 1.80
C GLY A 694 -1.55 -23.75 1.91
N TRP A 695 -1.89 -23.00 0.86
CA TRP A 695 -3.09 -22.16 0.83
C TRP A 695 -4.37 -22.96 0.94
N VAL A 696 -4.47 -24.10 0.24
CA VAL A 696 -5.64 -25.00 0.32
C VAL A 696 -5.78 -25.54 1.74
N LEU A 697 -4.69 -26.04 2.34
CA LEU A 697 -4.71 -26.50 3.73
C LEU A 697 -5.04 -25.38 4.71
N MET A 698 -4.52 -24.17 4.49
CA MET A 698 -4.82 -23.01 5.34
C MET A 698 -6.30 -22.62 5.27
N ILE A 699 -6.90 -22.58 4.08
CA ILE A 699 -8.33 -22.30 3.92
C ILE A 699 -9.16 -23.38 4.63
N PHE A 700 -8.79 -24.65 4.50
CA PHE A 700 -9.53 -25.75 5.12
C PHE A 700 -9.36 -25.80 6.65
N ILE A 701 -8.13 -25.72 7.15
CA ILE A 701 -7.82 -25.91 8.59
C ILE A 701 -8.09 -24.63 9.40
N VAL A 702 -7.89 -23.45 8.80
CA VAL A 702 -8.01 -22.17 9.52
C VAL A 702 -9.31 -21.46 9.18
N ALA A 703 -9.62 -21.25 7.90
CA ALA A 703 -10.79 -20.45 7.53
C ALA A 703 -12.12 -21.19 7.82
N ALA A 704 -12.19 -22.51 7.58
CA ALA A 704 -13.44 -23.25 7.79
C ALA A 704 -13.89 -23.24 9.26
N PRO A 705 -13.04 -23.53 10.28
CA PRO A 705 -13.46 -23.43 11.68
C PRO A 705 -13.81 -22.00 12.11
N ILE A 706 -13.10 -20.98 11.61
CA ILE A 706 -13.40 -19.58 11.92
C ILE A 706 -14.78 -19.20 11.40
N ILE A 707 -15.07 -19.48 10.12
CA ILE A 707 -16.38 -19.17 9.52
C ILE A 707 -17.48 -19.96 10.24
N THR A 708 -17.24 -21.23 10.57
CA THR A 708 -18.17 -22.07 11.33
C THR A 708 -18.46 -21.47 12.70
N SER A 709 -17.43 -21.01 13.43
CA SER A 709 -17.59 -20.35 14.72
C SER A 709 -18.40 -19.06 14.60
N VAL A 710 -18.13 -18.23 13.58
CA VAL A 710 -18.90 -17.02 13.32
C VAL A 710 -20.36 -17.36 13.02
N LEU A 711 -20.64 -18.35 12.18
CA LEU A 711 -22.02 -18.76 11.87
C LEU A 711 -22.74 -19.34 13.09
N LEU A 712 -22.04 -20.10 13.94
CA LEU A 712 -22.58 -20.64 15.19
C LEU A 712 -23.06 -19.53 16.13
N SER A 713 -22.48 -18.33 16.06
CA SER A 713 -22.94 -17.19 16.86
C SER A 713 -24.33 -16.65 16.48
N PHE A 714 -24.88 -17.06 15.33
CA PHE A 714 -26.22 -16.69 14.87
C PHE A 714 -27.27 -17.79 15.12
N THR A 715 -26.93 -18.84 15.87
CA THR A 715 -27.84 -19.93 16.24
C THR A 715 -28.17 -19.90 17.73
N ASN A 716 -29.16 -20.71 18.17
CA ASN A 716 -29.49 -20.92 19.58
C ASN A 716 -28.60 -21.98 20.26
N TYR A 717 -27.47 -22.37 19.65
CA TYR A 717 -26.62 -23.45 20.15
C TYR A 717 -26.11 -23.18 21.56
N GLY A 718 -26.36 -24.12 22.48
CA GLY A 718 -25.98 -23.97 23.88
C GLY A 718 -26.69 -24.95 24.80
N TYR A 719 -26.76 -24.60 26.09
CA TYR A 719 -27.24 -25.50 27.16
C TYR A 719 -28.58 -26.22 26.88
N GLN A 720 -29.56 -25.56 26.25
CA GLN A 720 -30.89 -26.12 25.96
C GLN A 720 -31.06 -26.66 24.52
N HIS A 721 -30.05 -26.46 23.66
CA HIS A 721 -30.07 -26.88 22.25
C HIS A 721 -28.71 -27.53 21.91
N GLN A 722 -28.38 -28.61 22.61
CA GLN A 722 -27.14 -29.38 22.43
C GLN A 722 -27.31 -30.47 21.37
N ALA A 723 -26.51 -30.37 20.32
CA ALA A 723 -26.35 -31.44 19.34
C ALA A 723 -25.54 -32.61 19.94
N PRO A 724 -25.83 -33.88 19.59
CA PRO A 724 -26.71 -34.33 18.50
C PRO A 724 -28.18 -34.55 18.86
N THR A 725 -28.58 -34.40 20.12
CA THR A 725 -29.92 -34.81 20.60
C THR A 725 -31.00 -33.73 20.46
N GLN A 726 -30.62 -32.46 20.37
CA GLN A 726 -31.55 -31.34 20.29
C GLN A 726 -31.35 -30.56 19.00
N ALA A 727 -32.46 -30.12 18.40
CA ALA A 727 -32.44 -29.33 17.17
C ALA A 727 -31.84 -27.94 17.44
N VAL A 728 -31.07 -27.44 16.48
CA VAL A 728 -30.44 -26.12 16.53
C VAL A 728 -31.05 -25.27 15.42
N ASP A 729 -31.52 -24.08 15.75
CA ASP A 729 -32.20 -23.16 14.84
C ASP A 729 -31.37 -21.88 14.64
N TRP A 730 -31.55 -21.27 13.47
CA TRP A 730 -31.08 -19.92 13.21
C TRP A 730 -31.93 -18.91 13.96
N VAL A 731 -31.30 -18.11 14.83
CA VAL A 731 -31.97 -17.05 15.61
C VAL A 731 -31.54 -15.65 15.19
N GLY A 732 -30.71 -15.56 14.13
CA GLY A 732 -30.21 -14.30 13.59
C GLY A 732 -29.43 -13.50 14.64
N LEU A 733 -29.81 -12.24 14.83
CA LEU A 733 -29.14 -11.34 15.78
C LEU A 733 -29.65 -11.47 17.22
N LYS A 734 -30.62 -12.35 17.51
CA LYS A 734 -31.14 -12.53 18.88
C LYS A 734 -30.03 -12.87 19.88
N GLN A 735 -29.10 -13.74 19.47
CA GLN A 735 -27.94 -14.12 20.26
C GLN A 735 -26.97 -12.95 20.52
N TRP A 736 -26.78 -12.10 19.51
CA TRP A 736 -25.99 -10.87 19.62
C TRP A 736 -26.69 -9.78 20.45
N GLY A 737 -28.01 -9.89 20.66
CA GLY A 737 -28.79 -9.03 21.55
C GLY A 737 -28.73 -9.44 23.03
N LEU A 738 -28.28 -10.66 23.35
CA LEU A 738 -28.23 -11.16 24.73
C LEU A 738 -27.34 -10.33 25.66
N TRP A 739 -26.42 -9.52 25.13
CA TRP A 739 -25.65 -8.56 25.92
C TRP A 739 -26.55 -7.62 26.73
N TRP A 740 -27.73 -7.26 26.20
CA TRP A 740 -28.70 -6.41 26.89
C TRP A 740 -29.48 -7.16 27.98
N VAL A 741 -29.77 -8.43 27.75
CA VAL A 741 -30.45 -9.30 28.72
C VAL A 741 -29.51 -9.65 29.86
N PHE A 742 -28.28 -10.05 29.55
CA PHE A 742 -27.26 -10.46 30.51
C PHE A 742 -26.68 -9.30 31.32
N ARG A 743 -26.93 -8.04 30.92
CA ARG A 743 -26.60 -6.86 31.72
C ARG A 743 -27.19 -6.94 33.13
N THR A 744 -28.43 -7.41 33.28
CA THR A 744 -29.09 -7.53 34.59
C THR A 744 -28.44 -8.61 35.48
N ASN A 745 -27.73 -9.57 34.88
CA ASN A 745 -27.04 -10.65 35.56
C ASN A 745 -25.54 -10.34 35.81
N ASN A 746 -25.18 -9.06 35.89
CA ASN A 746 -23.81 -8.58 36.10
C ASN A 746 -22.81 -8.91 34.98
N LEU A 747 -23.24 -9.13 33.72
CA LEU A 747 -22.33 -9.40 32.60
C LEU A 747 -21.25 -8.32 32.43
N PHE A 748 -21.60 -7.05 32.60
CA PHE A 748 -20.63 -5.95 32.46
C PHE A 748 -19.57 -5.97 33.56
N LEU A 749 -19.90 -6.47 34.75
CA LEU A 749 -18.91 -6.69 35.81
C LEU A 749 -17.92 -7.79 35.39
N SER A 750 -18.40 -8.95 34.94
CA SER A 750 -17.56 -10.05 34.46
C SER A 750 -16.68 -9.62 33.29
N LEU A 751 -17.27 -8.92 32.33
CA LEU A 751 -16.58 -8.38 31.16
C LEU A 751 -15.49 -7.39 31.58
N SER A 752 -15.79 -6.47 32.50
CA SER A 752 -14.82 -5.49 33.00
C SER A 752 -13.65 -6.16 33.71
N ARG A 753 -13.90 -7.21 34.52
CA ARG A 753 -12.87 -8.00 35.22
C ARG A 753 -11.94 -8.69 34.22
N VAL A 754 -12.52 -9.40 33.24
CA VAL A 754 -11.75 -10.17 32.24
C VAL A 754 -11.01 -9.25 31.28
N ILE A 755 -11.64 -8.19 30.76
CA ILE A 755 -10.99 -7.25 29.83
C ILE A 755 -9.86 -6.50 30.53
N SER A 756 -10.09 -5.98 31.73
CA SER A 756 -9.06 -5.25 32.48
C SER A 756 -7.85 -6.14 32.75
N TRP A 757 -8.07 -7.37 33.21
CA TRP A 757 -6.99 -8.33 33.40
C TRP A 757 -6.34 -8.71 32.07
N THR A 758 -7.09 -8.96 31.00
CA THR A 758 -6.53 -9.30 29.68
C THR A 758 -5.61 -8.21 29.16
N ILE A 759 -5.97 -6.93 29.35
CA ILE A 759 -5.11 -5.80 28.96
C ILE A 759 -3.83 -5.78 29.79
N ILE A 760 -3.94 -5.88 31.13
CA ILE A 760 -2.79 -5.90 32.04
C ILE A 760 -1.87 -7.08 31.72
N TRP A 761 -2.45 -8.28 31.62
CA TRP A 761 -1.79 -9.51 31.21
C TRP A 761 -1.07 -9.32 29.89
N THR A 762 -1.75 -8.87 28.84
CA THR A 762 -1.15 -8.76 27.49
C THR A 762 0.02 -7.78 27.51
N ILE A 763 -0.12 -6.63 28.17
CA ILE A 763 0.94 -5.62 28.25
C ILE A 763 2.13 -6.16 29.07
N ALA A 764 1.90 -6.69 30.25
CA ALA A 764 2.96 -7.18 31.13
C ALA A 764 3.68 -8.41 30.54
N SER A 765 2.92 -9.40 30.07
CA SER A 765 3.42 -10.66 29.51
C SER A 765 4.05 -10.51 28.11
N THR A 766 4.05 -9.30 27.55
CA THR A 766 4.77 -8.97 26.32
C THR A 766 5.96 -8.07 26.62
N LEU A 767 5.74 -6.93 27.27
CA LEU A 767 6.80 -5.95 27.52
C LEU A 767 7.92 -6.52 28.39
N ILE A 768 7.60 -7.29 29.43
CA ILE A 768 8.60 -7.87 30.34
C ILE A 768 9.50 -8.89 29.60
N PRO A 769 8.97 -9.93 28.93
CA PRO A 769 9.84 -10.83 28.17
C PRO A 769 10.53 -10.18 26.97
N ILE A 770 9.91 -9.19 26.31
CA ILE A 770 10.56 -8.44 25.22
C ILE A 770 11.78 -7.69 25.74
N THR A 771 11.61 -6.91 26.81
CA THR A 771 12.70 -6.12 27.41
C THR A 771 13.80 -7.02 27.92
N LEU A 772 13.45 -8.07 28.68
CA LEU A 772 14.41 -9.04 29.21
C LEU A 772 15.16 -9.77 28.09
N GLY A 773 14.46 -10.25 27.07
CA GLY A 773 15.06 -10.95 25.93
C GLY A 773 16.01 -10.05 25.12
N ILE A 774 15.64 -8.77 24.91
CA ILE A 774 16.52 -7.79 24.25
C ILE A 774 17.77 -7.53 25.10
N VAL A 775 17.62 -7.27 26.40
CA VAL A 775 18.74 -6.99 27.30
C VAL A 775 19.70 -8.17 27.33
N ILE A 776 19.20 -9.40 27.55
CA ILE A 776 20.03 -10.61 27.59
C ILE A 776 20.69 -10.85 26.22
N ALA A 777 19.99 -10.60 25.10
CA ALA A 777 20.56 -10.78 23.76
C ALA A 777 21.71 -9.82 23.50
N ILE A 778 21.58 -8.55 23.88
CA ILE A 778 22.65 -7.56 23.73
C ILE A 778 23.85 -7.96 24.58
N LEU A 779 23.63 -8.35 25.83
CA LEU A 779 24.70 -8.80 26.73
C LEU A 779 25.41 -10.04 26.14
N ALA A 780 24.68 -11.09 25.78
CA ALA A 780 25.26 -12.33 25.25
C ALA A 780 25.93 -12.20 23.86
N ASN A 781 25.66 -11.10 23.14
CA ASN A 781 26.32 -10.77 21.88
C ASN A 781 27.49 -9.80 22.03
N ASN A 782 27.73 -9.26 23.22
CA ASN A 782 28.88 -8.39 23.48
C ASN A 782 30.21 -9.17 23.37
N PRO A 783 31.18 -8.70 22.56
CA PRO A 783 32.46 -9.38 22.39
C PRO A 783 33.30 -9.47 23.67
N ARG A 784 33.05 -8.63 24.68
CA ARG A 784 33.82 -8.59 25.94
C ARG A 784 33.50 -9.76 26.89
N ILE A 785 32.39 -10.47 26.70
CA ILE A 785 31.98 -11.58 27.58
C ILE A 785 32.75 -12.86 27.24
N LYS A 786 33.57 -13.33 28.21
CA LYS A 786 34.22 -14.63 28.15
C LYS A 786 33.18 -15.74 28.34
N GLY A 787 33.29 -16.84 27.59
CA GLY A 787 32.33 -17.96 27.69
C GLY A 787 30.97 -17.74 27.02
N ARG A 788 30.79 -16.69 26.20
CA ARG A 788 29.52 -16.32 25.54
C ARG A 788 28.72 -17.45 24.87
N LYS A 789 29.40 -18.49 24.37
CA LYS A 789 28.72 -19.65 23.76
C LYS A 789 27.91 -20.45 24.78
N ILE A 790 28.45 -20.64 26.00
CA ILE A 790 27.78 -21.36 27.09
C ILE A 790 26.56 -20.57 27.55
N PHE A 791 26.72 -19.27 27.81
CA PHE A 791 25.60 -18.39 28.19
C PHE A 791 24.47 -18.41 27.16
N ARG A 792 24.78 -18.34 25.85
CA ARG A 792 23.75 -18.45 24.80
C ARG A 792 22.99 -19.77 24.85
N VAL A 793 23.68 -20.88 25.09
CA VAL A 793 23.01 -22.19 25.21
C VAL A 793 22.07 -22.17 26.40
N ILE A 794 22.53 -21.73 27.58
CA ILE A 794 21.73 -21.65 28.81
C ILE A 794 20.47 -20.80 28.60
N PHE A 795 20.61 -19.59 28.04
CA PHE A 795 19.47 -18.69 27.83
C PHE A 795 18.48 -19.14 26.75
N ILE A 796 18.84 -20.10 25.89
CA ILE A 796 17.92 -20.70 24.90
C ILE A 796 17.13 -21.86 25.52
N LEU A 797 17.61 -22.48 26.60
CA LEU A 797 16.99 -23.69 27.18
C LEU A 797 15.50 -23.56 27.46
N PRO A 798 14.98 -22.45 28.02
CA PRO A 798 13.54 -22.33 28.27
C PRO A 798 12.67 -22.44 27.02
N TRP A 799 13.19 -22.06 25.85
CA TRP A 799 12.50 -22.20 24.57
C TRP A 799 12.72 -23.58 23.93
N ALA A 800 13.86 -24.23 24.20
CA ALA A 800 14.16 -25.56 23.68
C ALA A 800 13.28 -26.66 24.29
N ILE A 801 12.82 -26.45 25.52
CA ILE A 801 11.88 -27.35 26.21
C ILE A 801 10.45 -27.00 25.77
N PRO A 802 9.60 -27.99 25.41
CA PRO A 802 8.20 -27.74 25.10
C PRO A 802 7.49 -26.98 26.23
N ALA A 803 6.85 -25.86 25.89
CA ALA A 803 6.29 -24.92 26.86
C ALA A 803 5.30 -25.56 27.86
N PHE A 804 4.46 -26.50 27.41
CA PHE A 804 3.48 -27.15 28.29
C PHE A 804 4.15 -27.93 29.43
N ILE A 805 5.31 -28.56 29.18
CA ILE A 805 6.08 -29.29 30.20
C ILE A 805 6.58 -28.30 31.25
N THR A 806 7.19 -27.19 30.81
CA THR A 806 7.68 -26.14 31.69
C THR A 806 6.56 -25.51 32.52
N ILE A 807 5.41 -25.23 31.92
CA ILE A 807 4.26 -24.65 32.61
C ILE A 807 3.74 -25.60 33.70
N MET A 808 3.55 -26.89 33.38
CA MET A 808 3.06 -27.87 34.35
C MET A 808 4.09 -28.12 35.48
N PHE A 809 5.37 -28.15 35.14
CA PHE A 809 6.45 -28.25 36.14
C PHE A 809 6.45 -27.06 37.11
N LEU A 810 6.31 -25.83 36.59
CA LEU A 810 6.24 -24.63 37.41
C LEU A 810 4.93 -24.57 38.22
N ARG A 811 3.80 -25.03 37.66
CA ARG A 811 2.54 -25.11 38.41
C ARG A 811 2.69 -25.98 39.65
N ASN A 812 3.29 -27.16 39.50
CA ASN A 812 3.57 -28.05 40.63
C ASN A 812 4.57 -27.42 41.61
N ALA A 813 5.54 -26.62 41.14
CA ALA A 813 6.49 -25.87 41.98
C ALA A 813 5.81 -24.98 43.01
N PHE A 814 4.83 -24.22 42.52
CA PHE A 814 4.15 -23.15 43.24
C PHE A 814 2.86 -23.62 43.90
N GLN A 815 2.60 -24.94 43.91
CA GLN A 815 1.49 -25.51 44.65
C GLN A 815 1.71 -25.39 46.17
N GLY A 816 0.63 -25.24 46.94
CA GLY A 816 0.71 -25.24 48.41
C GLY A 816 1.01 -26.61 49.01
N GLY A 817 1.42 -26.62 50.28
CA GLY A 817 1.69 -27.85 51.04
C GLY A 817 3.06 -28.47 50.74
N GLU A 818 3.20 -29.77 51.03
CA GLU A 818 4.44 -30.55 50.86
C GLU A 818 4.75 -30.88 49.40
N TYR A 819 3.75 -30.73 48.51
CA TYR A 819 3.88 -31.02 47.08
C TYR A 819 4.60 -29.90 46.30
N GLY A 820 4.67 -28.68 46.84
CA GLY A 820 5.30 -27.53 46.21
C GLY A 820 6.78 -27.39 46.57
N TYR A 821 7.68 -27.82 45.67
CA TYR A 821 9.12 -27.76 45.94
C TYR A 821 9.66 -26.33 46.11
N MET A 822 8.98 -25.29 45.58
CA MET A 822 9.38 -23.90 45.82
C MET A 822 9.20 -23.51 47.29
N ASN A 823 8.12 -23.99 47.94
CA ASN A 823 7.93 -23.78 49.38
C ASN A 823 9.06 -24.43 50.17
N SER A 824 9.43 -25.67 49.83
CA SER A 824 10.53 -26.39 50.51
C SER A 824 11.86 -25.64 50.40
N VAL A 825 12.19 -25.10 49.23
CA VAL A 825 13.41 -24.30 49.02
C VAL A 825 13.39 -22.99 49.81
N LEU A 826 12.26 -22.26 49.79
CA LEU A 826 12.15 -20.97 50.49
C LEU A 826 12.09 -21.12 52.02
N MET A 827 11.53 -22.22 52.53
CA MET A 827 11.59 -22.58 53.95
C MET A 827 13.01 -22.99 54.35
N TRP A 828 13.72 -23.75 53.51
CA TRP A 828 15.14 -24.11 53.76
C TRP A 828 16.05 -22.87 53.80
N LEU A 829 15.80 -21.87 52.95
CA LEU A 829 16.51 -20.59 52.95
C LEU A 829 16.11 -19.65 54.11
N GLY A 830 15.14 -20.02 54.95
CA GLY A 830 14.63 -19.19 56.03
C GLY A 830 13.80 -17.97 55.56
N ILE A 831 13.44 -17.90 54.28
CA ILE A 831 12.64 -16.80 53.70
C ILE A 831 11.16 -16.94 54.06
N LEU A 832 10.67 -18.17 54.19
CA LEU A 832 9.31 -18.47 54.61
C LEU A 832 9.28 -19.25 55.91
N SER A 833 8.42 -18.82 56.85
CA SER A 833 8.15 -19.53 58.10
C SER A 833 7.06 -20.59 57.98
N LYS A 834 6.19 -20.49 56.96
CA LYS A 834 5.11 -21.45 56.67
C LYS A 834 4.91 -21.62 55.16
N SER A 835 4.46 -22.79 54.75
CA SER A 835 4.12 -23.08 53.34
C SER A 835 3.01 -22.14 52.85
N LYS A 836 3.23 -21.47 51.72
CA LYS A 836 2.25 -20.55 51.10
C LYS A 836 1.63 -21.23 49.88
N ASN A 837 0.30 -21.16 49.75
CA ASN A 837 -0.37 -21.56 48.51
C ASN A 837 -0.40 -20.39 47.52
N TRP A 838 0.60 -20.34 46.64
CA TRP A 838 0.82 -19.21 45.76
C TRP A 838 -0.25 -19.01 44.68
N LEU A 839 -1.03 -20.04 44.39
CA LEU A 839 -2.08 -20.01 43.37
C LEU A 839 -3.47 -19.67 43.95
N TYR A 840 -3.59 -19.51 45.28
CA TYR A 840 -4.87 -19.25 45.95
C TYR A 840 -5.16 -17.76 46.15
N GLU A 841 -4.13 -16.92 46.30
CA GLU A 841 -4.29 -15.46 46.36
C GLU A 841 -4.28 -14.85 44.95
N ILE A 842 -5.21 -13.91 44.68
CA ILE A 842 -5.41 -13.31 43.35
C ILE A 842 -4.11 -12.63 42.84
N ASP A 843 -3.51 -11.78 43.66
CA ASP A 843 -2.36 -10.99 43.25
C ASP A 843 -1.11 -11.85 43.03
N THR A 844 -0.91 -12.89 43.86
CA THR A 844 0.21 -13.81 43.69
C THR A 844 0.04 -14.69 42.45
N ALA A 845 -1.16 -15.20 42.19
CA ALA A 845 -1.45 -15.98 40.99
C ALA A 845 -1.22 -15.15 39.71
N ARG A 846 -1.68 -13.88 39.71
CA ARG A 846 -1.46 -12.92 38.63
C ARG A 846 0.01 -12.60 38.39
N ALA A 847 0.78 -12.37 39.46
CA ALA A 847 2.22 -12.12 39.34
C ALA A 847 2.98 -13.35 38.82
N LEU A 848 2.66 -14.54 39.35
CA LEU A 848 3.33 -15.78 38.95
C LEU A 848 3.03 -16.16 37.51
N VAL A 849 1.80 -16.01 37.04
CA VAL A 849 1.48 -16.35 35.65
C VAL A 849 2.22 -15.45 34.67
N ILE A 850 2.42 -14.16 35.01
CA ILE A 850 3.26 -13.22 34.23
C ILE A 850 4.73 -13.65 34.27
N LEU A 851 5.24 -14.10 35.43
CA LEU A 851 6.61 -14.58 35.59
C LEU A 851 6.87 -15.84 34.75
N VAL A 852 5.95 -16.81 34.78
CA VAL A 852 6.01 -18.03 33.96
C VAL A 852 6.03 -17.68 32.47
N GLN A 853 5.15 -16.77 32.04
CA GLN A 853 5.14 -16.31 30.66
C GLN A 853 6.41 -15.53 30.29
N THR A 854 6.98 -14.79 31.22
CA THR A 854 8.26 -14.10 31.04
C THR A 854 9.39 -15.12 30.83
N TRP A 855 9.47 -16.16 31.66
CA TRP A 855 10.48 -17.23 31.58
C TRP A 855 10.50 -17.91 30.20
N ILE A 856 9.31 -18.18 29.64
CA ILE A 856 9.18 -18.82 28.32
C ILE A 856 9.41 -17.80 27.20
N GLY A 857 8.79 -16.63 27.31
CA GLY A 857 8.78 -15.59 26.28
C GLY A 857 10.15 -14.95 26.05
N TYR A 858 10.95 -14.72 27.10
CA TYR A 858 12.23 -14.05 26.96
C TYR A 858 13.21 -14.84 26.10
N ALA A 859 13.19 -16.18 26.19
CA ALA A 859 14.12 -17.04 25.46
C ALA A 859 13.85 -17.02 23.94
N TRP A 860 12.57 -16.95 23.54
CA TRP A 860 12.20 -16.75 22.14
C TRP A 860 12.64 -15.38 21.63
N ILE A 861 12.38 -14.31 22.40
CA ILE A 861 12.84 -12.95 22.05
C ILE A 861 14.37 -12.91 21.97
N PHE A 862 15.05 -13.53 22.91
CA PHE A 862 16.51 -13.62 22.95
C PHE A 862 17.08 -14.23 21.67
N MET A 863 16.52 -15.36 21.21
CA MET A 863 16.93 -16.03 19.97
C MET A 863 16.67 -15.12 18.76
N LEU A 864 15.48 -14.53 18.69
CA LEU A 864 15.06 -13.65 17.61
C LEU A 864 15.96 -12.41 17.49
N VAL A 865 16.21 -11.73 18.60
CA VAL A 865 17.09 -10.55 18.66
C VAL A 865 18.52 -10.93 18.34
N THR A 866 19.02 -12.06 18.85
CA THR A 866 20.38 -12.55 18.54
C THR A 866 20.56 -12.81 17.04
N GLY A 867 19.56 -13.34 16.35
CA GLY A 867 19.57 -13.52 14.90
C GLY A 867 19.57 -12.20 14.14
N ASN A 868 18.71 -11.25 14.56
CA ASN A 868 18.61 -9.93 13.92
C ASN A 868 19.83 -9.03 14.18
N LEU A 869 20.49 -9.14 15.34
CA LEU A 869 21.73 -8.41 15.60
C LEU A 869 22.85 -8.80 14.62
N GLN A 870 22.81 -10.02 14.07
CA GLN A 870 23.80 -10.49 13.09
C GLN A 870 23.55 -9.97 11.66
N SER A 871 22.35 -9.46 11.36
CA SER A 871 22.05 -8.89 10.04
C SER A 871 22.49 -7.44 9.90
N ILE A 872 22.80 -6.75 11.01
CA ILE A 872 23.30 -5.38 11.00
C ILE A 872 24.77 -5.39 10.50
N PRO A 873 25.10 -4.74 9.37
CA PRO A 873 26.46 -4.70 8.84
C PRO A 873 27.45 -4.11 9.85
N ARG A 874 28.67 -4.66 9.89
CA ARG A 874 29.72 -4.17 10.81
C ARG A 874 30.20 -2.77 10.46
N ASP A 875 30.17 -2.44 9.18
CA ASP A 875 30.65 -1.18 8.61
C ASP A 875 29.94 0.04 9.24
N ILE A 876 28.68 -0.10 9.65
CA ILE A 876 27.91 0.97 10.34
C ILE A 876 28.47 1.22 11.74
N TYR A 877 28.88 0.16 12.45
CA TYR A 877 29.52 0.28 13.76
C TYR A 877 30.94 0.86 13.65
N GLU A 878 31.67 0.51 12.59
CA GLU A 878 32.99 1.06 12.29
C GLU A 878 32.90 2.55 11.95
N ALA A 879 31.96 2.96 11.09
CA ALA A 879 31.69 4.36 10.78
C ALA A 879 31.34 5.17 12.04
N ALA A 880 30.45 4.65 12.89
CA ALA A 880 30.11 5.29 14.16
C ALA A 880 31.32 5.43 15.11
N SER A 881 32.26 4.48 15.08
CA SER A 881 33.47 4.57 15.88
C SER A 881 34.44 5.64 15.36
N VAL A 882 34.50 5.83 14.04
CA VAL A 882 35.25 6.92 13.38
C VAL A 882 34.65 8.28 13.73
N ASP A 883 33.31 8.38 13.80
CA ASP A 883 32.58 9.58 14.21
C ASP A 883 32.64 9.86 15.73
N GLY A 884 33.37 9.03 16.50
CA GLY A 884 33.54 9.19 17.94
C GLY A 884 32.30 8.84 18.78
N ALA A 885 31.34 8.08 18.24
CA ALA A 885 30.14 7.69 18.97
C ALA A 885 30.48 6.78 20.16
N LYS A 886 29.98 7.12 21.36
CA LYS A 886 30.16 6.30 22.57
C LYS A 886 29.23 5.10 22.53
N GLY A 887 29.51 4.05 23.31
CA GLY A 887 28.70 2.81 23.31
C GLY A 887 27.21 3.03 23.59
N LYS A 888 26.84 4.03 24.41
CA LYS A 888 25.44 4.43 24.63
C LYS A 888 24.78 5.03 23.38
N ASP A 889 25.54 5.82 22.62
CA ASP A 889 25.07 6.48 21.40
C ASP A 889 24.94 5.46 20.29
N VAL A 890 25.91 4.56 20.15
CA VAL A 890 25.85 3.40 19.25
C VAL A 890 24.62 2.55 19.57
N PHE A 891 24.34 2.27 20.85
CA PHE A 891 23.18 1.49 21.23
C PHE A 891 21.85 2.21 20.93
N LEU A 892 21.67 3.44 21.44
CA LEU A 892 20.38 4.16 21.36
C LEU A 892 20.08 4.70 19.96
N LYS A 893 21.11 5.10 19.18
CA LYS A 893 20.93 5.72 17.87
C LYS A 893 21.10 4.75 16.70
N ILE A 894 21.83 3.65 16.88
CA ILE A 894 22.11 2.68 15.80
C ILE A 894 21.47 1.33 16.13
N THR A 895 21.96 0.62 17.14
CA THR A 895 21.56 -0.78 17.38
C THR A 895 20.07 -0.91 17.69
N LEU A 896 19.55 -0.16 18.66
CA LEU A 896 18.16 -0.29 19.12
C LEU A 896 17.15 0.13 18.04
N PRO A 897 17.30 1.27 17.35
CA PRO A 897 16.39 1.65 16.26
C PRO A 897 16.41 0.66 15.10
N SER A 898 17.61 0.24 14.64
CA SER A 898 17.72 -0.75 13.57
C SER A 898 17.14 -2.11 13.96
N LEU A 899 17.36 -2.54 15.21
CA LEU A 899 16.77 -3.76 15.73
C LEU A 899 15.24 -3.67 15.77
N LEU A 900 14.68 -2.63 16.39
CA LEU A 900 13.24 -2.43 16.55
C LEU A 900 12.52 -2.39 15.19
N LEU A 901 13.11 -1.77 14.17
CA LEU A 901 12.55 -1.78 12.82
C LEU A 901 12.47 -3.20 12.24
N SER A 902 13.51 -4.01 12.43
CA SER A 902 13.54 -5.39 11.93
C SER A 902 12.58 -6.31 12.67
N ILE A 903 12.46 -6.15 14.01
CA ILE A 903 11.69 -7.07 14.85
C ILE A 903 10.26 -6.61 15.12
N ALA A 904 9.89 -5.36 14.82
CA ALA A 904 8.56 -4.79 15.11
C ALA A 904 7.38 -5.69 14.66
N PRO A 905 7.35 -6.26 13.43
CA PRO A 905 6.28 -7.18 13.02
C PRO A 905 6.14 -8.39 13.94
N MET A 906 7.28 -8.90 14.43
CA MET A 906 7.32 -10.05 15.33
C MET A 906 6.88 -9.67 16.76
N LEU A 907 7.20 -8.45 17.21
CA LEU A 907 6.71 -7.92 18.49
C LEU A 907 5.19 -7.71 18.48
N ILE A 908 4.63 -7.24 17.36
CA ILE A 908 3.17 -7.16 17.16
C ILE A 908 2.56 -8.57 17.23
N GLY A 909 3.18 -9.54 16.58
CA GLY A 909 2.79 -10.95 16.67
C GLY A 909 2.80 -11.47 18.11
N GLN A 910 3.80 -11.12 18.91
CA GLN A 910 3.83 -11.48 20.34
C GLN A 910 2.71 -10.83 21.14
N PHE A 911 2.38 -9.57 20.87
CA PHE A 911 1.25 -8.91 21.51
C PHE A 911 -0.08 -9.63 21.21
N VAL A 912 -0.32 -9.95 19.94
CA VAL A 912 -1.50 -10.73 19.51
C VAL A 912 -1.50 -12.13 20.12
N GLY A 913 -0.33 -12.76 20.22
CA GLY A 913 -0.14 -14.06 20.85
C GLY A 913 -0.48 -14.05 22.34
N ALA A 914 0.01 -13.06 23.08
CA ALA A 914 -0.26 -12.92 24.52
C ALA A 914 -1.74 -12.65 24.81
N PHE A 915 -2.39 -11.81 24.01
CA PHE A 915 -3.82 -11.53 24.12
C PHE A 915 -4.69 -12.79 23.99
N ASN A 916 -4.25 -13.76 23.18
CA ASN A 916 -4.94 -15.01 22.93
C ASN A 916 -4.26 -16.23 23.59
N ASN A 917 -3.41 -16.03 24.62
CA ASN A 917 -2.60 -17.11 25.19
C ASN A 917 -3.40 -17.99 26.16
N PHE A 918 -4.29 -18.81 25.61
CA PHE A 918 -5.09 -19.77 26.35
C PHE A 918 -4.23 -20.78 27.11
N THR A 919 -3.18 -21.30 26.48
CA THR A 919 -2.37 -22.42 27.01
C THR A 919 -1.72 -22.07 28.35
N THR A 920 -1.08 -20.90 28.47
CA THR A 920 -0.42 -20.53 29.73
C THR A 920 -1.43 -20.38 30.88
N ILE A 921 -2.56 -19.71 30.65
CA ILE A 921 -3.59 -19.52 31.67
C ILE A 921 -4.23 -20.86 32.06
N SER A 922 -4.67 -21.65 31.08
CA SER A 922 -5.37 -22.91 31.32
C SER A 922 -4.48 -23.94 32.04
N LEU A 923 -3.21 -24.05 31.66
CA LEU A 923 -2.30 -25.05 32.25
C LEU A 923 -1.69 -24.62 33.58
N PHE A 924 -1.45 -23.32 33.81
CA PHE A 924 -0.80 -22.84 35.04
C PHE A 924 -1.81 -22.56 36.16
N THR A 925 -2.86 -21.78 35.89
CA THR A 925 -3.84 -21.36 36.90
C THR A 925 -5.23 -21.97 36.71
N GLY A 926 -5.55 -22.45 35.51
CA GLY A 926 -6.94 -22.85 35.17
C GLY A 926 -7.92 -21.65 35.17
N GLY A 927 -7.40 -20.42 35.13
CA GLY A 927 -8.16 -19.17 35.30
C GLY A 927 -8.31 -18.70 36.75
N GLY A 928 -8.00 -19.56 37.73
CA GLY A 928 -8.15 -19.25 39.16
C GLY A 928 -7.12 -18.25 39.72
N PRO A 929 -7.25 -17.86 41.00
CA PRO A 929 -8.32 -18.22 41.94
C PRO A 929 -9.65 -17.51 41.61
N ASP A 930 -10.77 -18.05 42.12
CA ASP A 930 -12.10 -17.47 41.92
C ASP A 930 -12.26 -16.16 42.70
N TYR A 931 -13.12 -15.27 42.19
CA TYR A 931 -13.47 -14.07 42.94
C TYR A 931 -14.34 -14.41 44.15
N ALA A 932 -14.17 -13.70 45.26
CA ALA A 932 -15.03 -13.86 46.45
C ALA A 932 -16.53 -13.70 46.14
N ASN A 933 -16.87 -12.82 45.19
CA ASN A 933 -18.21 -12.63 44.65
C ASN A 933 -18.24 -13.05 43.16
N PRO A 934 -18.47 -14.33 42.85
CA PRO A 934 -18.56 -14.82 41.47
C PRO A 934 -19.86 -14.34 40.82
N THR A 935 -19.84 -14.17 39.50
CA THR A 935 -21.05 -13.89 38.72
C THR A 935 -21.60 -15.16 38.09
N ALA A 936 -22.81 -15.09 37.51
CA ALA A 936 -23.41 -16.20 36.76
C ALA A 936 -22.58 -16.67 35.54
N PHE A 937 -21.55 -15.91 35.14
CA PHE A 937 -20.70 -16.21 33.99
C PHE A 937 -19.37 -16.91 34.33
N GLY A 938 -19.12 -17.22 35.60
CA GLY A 938 -18.01 -18.09 36.01
C GLY A 938 -16.60 -17.59 35.67
N GLU A 939 -16.40 -16.26 35.59
CA GLU A 939 -15.07 -15.68 35.39
C GLU A 939 -14.22 -15.81 36.65
N ALA A 940 -12.96 -16.19 36.48
CA ALA A 940 -11.99 -16.26 37.57
C ALA A 940 -10.88 -15.20 37.41
N SER A 941 -10.06 -15.01 38.44
CA SER A 941 -9.23 -13.80 38.56
C SER A 941 -8.08 -13.69 37.57
N THR A 942 -7.61 -14.81 37.01
CA THR A 942 -6.56 -14.84 35.98
C THR A 942 -7.10 -15.16 34.59
N ASP A 943 -8.42 -15.30 34.45
CA ASP A 943 -9.03 -15.57 33.15
C ASP A 943 -8.85 -14.38 32.18
N ILE A 944 -8.29 -14.70 31.02
CA ILE A 944 -8.26 -13.79 29.88
C ILE A 944 -9.47 -14.10 28.99
N ILE A 945 -9.78 -13.20 28.04
CA ILE A 945 -10.98 -13.34 27.19
C ILE A 945 -11.13 -14.76 26.61
N ILE A 946 -10.06 -15.33 26.03
CA ILE A 946 -10.15 -16.66 25.41
C ILE A 946 -10.33 -17.81 26.43
N SER A 947 -9.74 -17.72 27.63
CA SER A 947 -9.91 -18.76 28.66
C SER A 947 -11.30 -18.70 29.30
N TRP A 948 -11.83 -17.49 29.46
CA TRP A 948 -13.20 -17.29 29.92
C TRP A 948 -14.22 -17.77 28.88
N VAL A 949 -14.04 -17.42 27.60
CA VAL A 949 -14.84 -17.96 26.48
C VAL A 949 -14.85 -19.47 26.51
N TYR A 950 -13.69 -20.10 26.70
CA TYR A 950 -13.61 -21.56 26.79
C TYR A 950 -14.48 -22.10 27.93
N LYS A 951 -14.43 -21.49 29.14
CA LYS A 951 -15.31 -21.87 30.26
C LYS A 951 -16.81 -21.70 29.96
N LEU A 952 -17.19 -20.69 29.18
CA LEU A 952 -18.58 -20.53 28.71
C LEU A 952 -19.03 -21.70 27.82
N THR A 953 -18.10 -22.38 27.14
CA THR A 953 -18.40 -23.51 26.24
C THR A 953 -18.39 -24.89 26.91
N THR A 954 -17.70 -25.07 28.04
CA THR A 954 -17.53 -26.38 28.69
C THR A 954 -18.76 -26.86 29.47
N GLY A 955 -19.86 -26.09 29.47
CA GLY A 955 -21.07 -26.43 30.23
C GLY A 955 -21.02 -26.07 31.71
N ALA A 956 -19.90 -25.51 32.19
CA ALA A 956 -19.78 -24.96 33.54
C ALA A 956 -20.77 -23.81 33.78
N VAL A 957 -21.10 -23.06 32.74
CA VAL A 957 -22.07 -21.95 32.75
C VAL A 957 -23.38 -22.40 32.11
N LYS A 958 -24.43 -22.54 32.90
CA LYS A 958 -25.76 -23.04 32.50
C LYS A 958 -26.69 -21.92 32.02
N ILE A 959 -26.27 -21.22 30.97
CA ILE A 959 -27.05 -20.14 30.35
C ILE A 959 -27.55 -20.59 28.96
N GLU A 960 -28.78 -20.23 28.60
CA GLU A 960 -29.33 -20.50 27.27
C GLU A 960 -28.45 -19.85 26.19
N GLY A 961 -28.10 -20.62 25.15
CA GLY A 961 -27.22 -20.15 24.07
C GLY A 961 -25.76 -19.85 24.50
N ASN A 962 -25.31 -20.30 25.66
CA ASN A 962 -23.93 -20.06 26.16
C ASN A 962 -22.83 -20.27 25.10
N GLN A 963 -22.90 -21.32 24.28
CA GLN A 963 -21.89 -21.61 23.26
C GLN A 963 -21.96 -20.66 22.07
N ALA A 964 -23.16 -20.34 21.57
CA ALA A 964 -23.34 -19.34 20.52
C ALA A 964 -22.95 -17.92 21.01
N PHE A 965 -23.22 -17.60 22.27
CA PHE A 965 -22.76 -16.35 22.90
C PHE A 965 -21.22 -16.31 23.01
N ALA A 966 -20.60 -17.41 23.43
CA ALA A 966 -19.15 -17.53 23.47
C ALA A 966 -18.51 -17.38 22.07
N ALA A 967 -19.15 -17.92 21.03
CA ALA A 967 -18.72 -17.74 19.65
C ALA A 967 -18.84 -16.27 19.18
N ALA A 968 -19.90 -15.56 19.57
CA ALA A 968 -20.04 -14.12 19.34
C ALA A 968 -18.92 -13.32 20.03
N LEU A 969 -18.64 -13.65 21.29
CA LEU A 969 -17.61 -12.99 22.09
C LEU A 969 -16.19 -13.24 21.51
N THR A 970 -15.92 -14.47 21.07
CA THR A 970 -14.69 -14.84 20.37
C THR A 970 -14.53 -14.05 19.08
N THR A 971 -15.62 -13.85 18.33
CA THR A 971 -15.63 -13.08 17.09
C THR A 971 -15.28 -11.62 17.37
N PHE A 972 -15.88 -10.99 18.37
CA PHE A 972 -15.53 -9.62 18.77
C PHE A 972 -14.07 -9.50 19.24
N ALA A 973 -13.62 -10.41 20.09
CA ALA A 973 -12.23 -10.43 20.57
C ALA A 973 -11.23 -10.59 19.43
N SER A 974 -11.56 -11.44 18.45
CA SER A 974 -10.75 -11.65 17.25
C SER A 974 -10.73 -10.41 16.37
N ILE A 975 -11.86 -9.75 16.11
CA ILE A 975 -11.92 -8.50 15.33
C ILE A 975 -11.06 -7.42 15.99
N PHE A 976 -11.14 -7.28 17.31
CA PHE A 976 -10.33 -6.34 18.06
C PHE A 976 -8.83 -6.64 17.94
N SER A 977 -8.45 -7.90 18.15
CA SER A 977 -7.06 -8.37 18.02
C SER A 977 -6.52 -8.16 16.60
N ILE A 978 -7.31 -8.49 15.58
CA ILE A 978 -6.99 -8.29 14.16
C ILE A 978 -6.85 -6.80 13.83
N ALA A 979 -7.74 -5.94 14.33
CA ALA A 979 -7.67 -4.50 14.08
C ALA A 979 -6.39 -3.88 14.66
N ILE A 980 -5.99 -4.28 15.87
CA ILE A 980 -4.73 -3.86 16.48
C ILE A 980 -3.54 -4.37 15.67
N ALA A 981 -3.55 -5.66 15.31
CA ALA A 981 -2.50 -6.27 14.52
C ALA A 981 -2.33 -5.58 13.17
N ALA A 982 -3.43 -5.40 12.42
CA ALA A 982 -3.45 -4.75 11.11
C ALA A 982 -2.91 -3.32 11.20
N LYS A 983 -3.36 -2.52 12.17
CA LYS A 983 -2.83 -1.17 12.40
C LYS A 983 -1.33 -1.18 12.68
N GLY A 984 -0.86 -2.13 13.50
CA GLY A 984 0.55 -2.32 13.79
C GLY A 984 1.37 -2.67 12.54
N PHE A 985 0.94 -3.68 11.78
CA PHE A 985 1.62 -4.13 10.57
C PHE A 985 1.67 -3.04 9.50
N ILE A 986 0.54 -2.37 9.21
CA ILE A 986 0.47 -1.27 8.23
C ILE A 986 1.47 -0.16 8.59
N LYS A 987 1.51 0.24 9.87
CA LYS A 987 2.44 1.28 10.34
C LYS A 987 3.90 0.83 10.26
N SER A 988 4.18 -0.45 10.55
CA SER A 988 5.54 -1.01 10.45
C SER A 988 6.04 -1.10 9.00
N MET A 989 5.15 -1.39 8.05
CA MET A 989 5.48 -1.48 6.63
C MET A 989 5.79 -0.10 6.05
N SER A 990 5.00 0.92 6.42
CA SER A 990 5.22 2.33 6.02
C SER A 990 6.53 2.97 6.53
N ARG A 991 7.26 2.31 7.43
CA ARG A 991 8.56 2.77 7.93
C ARG A 991 9.74 2.02 7.30
N ARG A 992 9.47 0.94 6.55
CA ARG A 992 10.47 0.10 5.90
C ARG A 992 10.66 0.49 4.44
N ASP A 993 9.57 0.93 3.80
CA ASP A 993 9.58 1.68 2.54
C ASP A 993 9.85 3.17 2.82
#